data_AF-A0A1X0SF22-F1
#
_entry.id   AF-A0A1X0SF22-F1
#
_cell.length_a   1.000
_cell.length_b   1.000
_cell.length_c   1.000
_cell.angle_alpha   90.00
_cell.angle_beta   90.00
_cell.angle_gamma   90.00
#
_symmetry.space_group_name_H-M   'P 1'
#
loop_
_entity.id
_entity.type
_entity.pdbx_description
1 polymer ?
#
loop_
_entity_poly.entity_id
_entity_poly.type
_entity_poly.pdbx_seq_one_letter_code
_entity_poly.pdbx_strand_id
1 'polypeptide(L)'
;MSATTAVVPSTSQESSEPIKKKKPSSWSVIRKLFRELELPSPSSPETWLQFNALSQLLHQPKVIVVTTKVLNTALKLVDNDSHHRARVLLTSYMMLMCPEEILQNLDRDEEKKLHDSAKHMLHLFETWLNAHGRPGATAARLAFVEAWNDYNILFESWKSRDRDQLIENMIAYYVQLSTLRQTMIAHQNGDRSVGDQLQQQLDQIKHKLQKIGGTAALEGLQHALEHVTASTSSGRRKQQENVKPRTPDLEEQSNTSQVNKDQLNDILSGYAPSHLTNLQLAHELILEPDFGLEHYLPNDENDLEQRIKEIAERAFFDKIREEIEQGNITTCVPPLVQDIQKRLLSLVRPGTTLYQRIEQGLDLDFIQQQLDQNIFDIQKTIQYVLDTMASMCAPVRDKEIEAARHLDNDPVEQIKRIFHLLDNMSLDLANFRLRALRRPLLPIAVDYEREKFAEMLSSGMIPLVKTKDWLNESCERLCQVAAQRNPEKVQQAHNARPTHDAIFEEAFVSLLSQPQILTRDKLPETLFLDVRRMQEFQNEFQANTMVAALLMLARNFGSASSQALSELGIKLFTMLKDKSTTVEHLAAEIERTVGDLRPERRQMIRNMVDKTLSHNDTVYSLLSRRVALVIKSTIQNKRFVSDAVITSNGLEHIRSNLQALAQRILKLVQHHRQVYASWYDAIIRDALADHVE
;
A
#
# COMPACT_ATOMS: atom_id res chain seq x y z
N MET A 1 -46.48 50.39 39.00
CA MET A 1 -46.39 51.85 39.24
C MET A 1 -45.47 52.08 40.44
N SER A 2 -44.36 52.78 40.17
CA SER A 2 -43.58 53.72 40.99
C SER A 2 -43.25 53.47 42.48
N ALA A 3 -41.94 53.26 42.70
CA ALA A 3 -41.01 54.20 43.36
C ALA A 3 -40.76 54.14 44.89
N THR A 4 -39.51 53.73 45.18
CA THR A 4 -38.49 54.36 46.05
C THR A 4 -38.64 54.26 47.59
N THR A 5 -37.64 53.66 48.23
CA THR A 5 -37.49 53.60 49.70
C THR A 5 -36.08 54.03 50.11
N ALA A 6 -36.00 54.88 51.13
CA ALA A 6 -34.84 55.59 51.65
C ALA A 6 -34.63 55.29 53.14
N VAL A 7 -33.39 55.10 53.66
CA VAL A 7 -33.05 55.05 55.12
C VAL A 7 -31.56 55.41 55.44
N VAL A 8 -31.26 56.69 55.69
CA VAL A 8 -30.67 57.43 56.88
C VAL A 8 -29.76 56.65 57.92
N PRO A 9 -28.65 57.20 58.53
CA PRO A 9 -27.28 57.40 58.01
C PRO A 9 -26.10 57.22 59.07
N SER A 10 -24.92 57.84 58.81
CA SER A 10 -23.95 58.53 59.73
C SER A 10 -22.66 57.89 60.32
N THR A 11 -21.52 58.23 59.67
CA THR A 11 -20.32 59.00 60.15
C THR A 11 -19.41 58.61 61.36
N SER A 12 -18.14 58.32 61.01
CA SER A 12 -16.91 59.15 61.26
C SER A 12 -15.91 58.87 62.42
N GLN A 13 -14.65 58.63 61.98
CA GLN A 13 -13.36 59.23 62.42
C GLN A 13 -12.74 58.81 63.77
N GLU A 14 -11.42 58.69 63.97
CA GLU A 14 -10.17 58.80 63.18
C GLU A 14 -8.98 58.39 64.08
N SER A 15 -7.93 57.77 63.53
CA SER A 15 -6.54 58.20 63.75
C SER A 15 -5.60 57.46 62.79
N SER A 16 -4.90 58.24 61.97
CA SER A 16 -4.12 57.86 60.80
C SER A 16 -2.62 58.09 60.99
N GLU A 17 -1.79 57.11 60.64
CA GLU A 17 -0.41 57.32 60.16
C GLU A 17 -0.21 56.56 58.82
N PRO A 18 0.55 57.09 57.85
CA PRO A 18 0.43 56.69 56.45
C PRO A 18 1.41 55.58 56.05
N ILE A 19 0.92 54.36 55.81
CA ILE A 19 1.68 53.36 55.05
C ILE A 19 1.55 53.70 53.56
N LYS A 20 2.60 54.31 53.00
CA LYS A 20 2.75 54.62 51.58
C LYS A 20 2.47 53.37 50.72
N LYS A 21 1.36 53.37 49.97
CA LYS A 21 1.06 52.35 48.95
C LYS A 21 2.15 52.39 47.86
N LYS A 22 3.02 51.37 47.83
CA LYS A 22 4.00 51.16 46.76
C LYS A 22 3.25 50.99 45.43
N LYS A 23 3.65 51.74 44.40
CA LYS A 23 3.17 51.57 43.01
C LYS A 23 3.34 50.09 42.59
N PRO A 24 2.37 49.47 41.88
CA PRO A 24 2.52 48.09 41.42
C PRO A 24 3.74 47.98 40.52
N SER A 25 4.56 46.93 40.70
CA SER A 25 5.73 46.72 39.84
C SER A 25 5.28 46.51 38.39
N SER A 26 6.09 46.96 37.43
CA SER A 26 5.84 46.79 35.98
C SER A 26 5.42 45.35 35.62
N TRP A 27 6.05 44.37 36.26
CA TRP A 27 5.72 42.95 36.11
C TRP A 27 4.34 42.55 36.63
N SER A 28 3.86 43.18 37.71
CA SER A 28 2.52 42.91 38.25
C SER A 28 1.40 43.37 37.30
N VAL A 29 1.67 44.44 36.53
CA VAL A 29 0.77 44.94 35.48
C VAL A 29 0.80 44.01 34.26
N ILE A 30 1.99 43.59 33.81
CA ILE A 30 2.15 42.66 32.67
C ILE A 30 1.47 41.31 32.95
N ARG A 31 1.62 40.76 34.17
CA ARG A 31 0.98 39.50 34.58
C ARG A 31 -0.55 39.60 34.61
N LYS A 32 -1.09 40.73 35.06
CA LYS A 32 -2.54 40.98 35.05
C LYS A 32 -3.06 41.00 33.60
N LEU A 33 -2.37 41.72 32.72
CA LEU A 33 -2.69 41.77 31.29
C LEU A 33 -2.58 40.40 30.60
N PHE A 34 -1.66 39.54 31.01
CA PHE A 34 -1.52 38.19 30.46
C PHE A 34 -2.65 37.25 30.91
N ARG A 35 -3.10 37.37 32.18
CA ARG A 35 -4.25 36.59 32.68
C ARG A 35 -5.58 37.02 32.04
N GLU A 36 -5.71 38.28 31.66
CA GLU A 36 -6.86 38.81 30.91
C GLU A 36 -6.95 38.31 29.46
N LEU A 37 -5.96 37.53 28.98
CA LEU A 37 -5.99 36.91 27.64
C LEU A 37 -6.71 35.54 27.61
N GLU A 38 -7.06 34.99 28.78
CA GLU A 38 -7.77 33.71 28.92
C GLU A 38 -7.14 32.55 28.11
N LEU A 39 -5.80 32.52 28.03
CA LEU A 39 -5.11 31.40 27.41
C LEU A 39 -5.35 30.11 28.22
N PRO A 40 -5.58 28.97 27.54
CA PRO A 40 -5.76 27.66 28.21
C PRO A 40 -4.62 27.35 29.18
N SER A 41 -4.94 26.77 30.34
CA SER A 41 -3.91 26.32 31.27
C SER A 41 -3.30 25.02 30.74
N PRO A 42 -1.96 24.95 30.57
CA PRO A 42 -1.27 23.71 30.21
C PRO A 42 -1.53 22.56 31.19
N SER A 43 -1.82 22.87 32.46
CA SER A 43 -2.05 21.90 33.53
C SER A 43 -3.51 21.45 33.68
N SER A 44 -4.46 22.07 32.95
CA SER A 44 -5.89 21.77 33.07
C SER A 44 -6.50 21.40 31.70
N PRO A 45 -6.61 20.09 31.37
CA PRO A 45 -7.13 19.60 30.09
C PRO A 45 -8.54 20.11 29.74
N GLU A 46 -9.35 20.40 30.76
CA GLU A 46 -10.72 20.93 30.62
C GLU A 46 -10.79 22.33 29.99
N THR A 47 -9.67 23.06 29.97
CA THR A 47 -9.58 24.40 29.37
C THR A 47 -9.10 24.39 27.92
N TRP A 48 -8.86 23.21 27.33
CA TRP A 48 -8.28 23.08 26.00
C TRP A 48 -9.31 23.41 24.91
N LEU A 49 -8.88 24.18 23.92
CA LEU A 49 -9.70 24.67 22.82
C LEU A 49 -9.44 23.84 21.56
N GLN A 50 -10.45 23.69 20.71
CA GLN A 50 -10.32 23.12 19.37
C GLN A 50 -9.39 23.98 18.50
N PHE A 51 -8.70 23.37 17.53
CA PHE A 51 -7.65 24.00 16.72
C PHE A 51 -8.05 25.34 16.10
N ASN A 52 -9.25 25.42 15.51
CA ASN A 52 -9.75 26.64 14.87
C ASN A 52 -9.95 27.79 15.87
N ALA A 53 -10.50 27.50 17.05
CA ALA A 53 -10.71 28.51 18.10
C ALA A 53 -9.37 28.95 18.73
N LEU A 54 -8.46 28.01 18.95
CA LEU A 54 -7.13 28.29 19.48
C LEU A 54 -6.29 29.11 18.47
N SER A 55 -6.29 28.73 17.19
CA SER A 55 -5.59 29.45 16.14
C SER A 55 -6.09 30.90 16.03
N GLN A 56 -7.40 31.14 16.02
CA GLN A 56 -7.96 32.50 15.98
C GLN A 56 -7.54 33.34 17.21
N LEU A 57 -7.48 32.74 18.40
CA LEU A 57 -7.03 33.41 19.63
C LEU A 57 -5.54 33.78 19.57
N LEU A 58 -4.69 32.86 19.13
CA LEU A 58 -3.23 33.04 19.10
C LEU A 58 -2.77 34.02 18.01
N HIS A 59 -3.55 34.20 16.94
CA HIS A 59 -3.29 35.19 15.89
C HIS A 59 -3.66 36.63 16.29
N GLN A 60 -4.34 36.84 17.42
CA GLN A 60 -4.71 38.18 17.86
C GLN A 60 -3.46 39.02 18.18
N PRO A 61 -3.34 40.24 17.64
CA PRO A 61 -2.15 41.08 17.83
C PRO A 61 -1.93 41.43 19.31
N LYS A 62 -3.02 41.52 20.10
CA LYS A 62 -2.97 41.76 21.55
C LYS A 62 -2.26 40.61 22.29
N VAL A 63 -2.54 39.36 21.92
CA VAL A 63 -1.93 38.16 22.53
C VAL A 63 -0.44 38.12 22.24
N ILE A 64 -0.03 38.38 20.99
CA ILE A 64 1.39 38.40 20.60
C ILE A 64 2.15 39.49 21.36
N VAL A 65 1.63 40.72 21.44
CA VAL A 65 2.30 41.84 22.11
C VAL A 65 2.47 41.63 23.61
N VAL A 66 1.44 41.12 24.29
CA VAL A 66 1.51 40.85 25.74
C VAL A 66 2.43 39.66 26.02
N THR A 67 2.38 38.61 25.20
CA THR A 67 3.29 37.45 25.29
C THR A 67 4.74 37.87 25.07
N THR A 68 5.02 38.76 24.10
CA THR A 68 6.36 39.34 23.90
C THR A 68 6.86 40.06 25.16
N LYS A 69 6.02 40.85 25.83
CA LYS A 69 6.41 41.55 27.08
C LYS A 69 6.72 40.58 28.22
N VAL A 70 5.94 39.50 28.32
CA VAL A 70 6.17 38.43 29.31
C VAL A 70 7.50 37.71 29.03
N LEU A 71 7.71 37.29 27.79
CA LEU A 71 8.89 36.53 27.39
C LEU A 71 10.18 37.36 27.47
N ASN A 72 10.14 38.65 27.11
CA ASN A 72 11.29 39.55 27.26
C ASN A 72 11.66 39.75 28.75
N THR A 73 10.68 39.70 29.66
CA THR A 73 10.96 39.75 31.10
C THR A 73 11.59 38.45 31.61
N ALA A 74 11.22 37.31 31.01
CA ALA A 74 11.80 36.00 31.34
C ALA A 74 13.24 35.88 30.85
N LEU A 75 13.47 36.16 29.57
CA LEU A 75 14.73 35.95 28.85
C LEU A 75 15.72 37.11 29.03
N LYS A 76 15.25 38.30 29.46
CA LYS A 76 16.05 39.54 29.54
C LYS A 76 16.72 39.93 28.20
N LEU A 77 16.12 39.54 27.08
CA LEU A 77 16.56 39.89 25.73
C LEU A 77 15.58 40.90 25.12
N VAL A 78 16.10 41.93 24.46
CA VAL A 78 15.30 42.95 23.77
C VAL A 78 15.88 43.11 22.36
N ASP A 79 15.51 42.19 21.48
CA ASP A 79 16.00 42.16 20.10
C ASP A 79 14.84 42.26 19.10
N ASN A 80 15.14 42.51 17.83
CA ASN A 80 14.13 42.57 16.75
C ASN A 80 13.31 41.28 16.60
N ASP A 81 13.80 40.12 17.07
CA ASP A 81 13.12 38.83 17.02
C ASP A 81 12.12 38.59 18.16
N SER A 82 11.87 39.58 19.01
CA SER A 82 10.99 39.45 20.19
C SER A 82 9.56 39.01 19.84
N HIS A 83 9.05 39.38 18.66
CA HIS A 83 7.75 38.91 18.17
C HIS A 83 7.79 37.49 17.62
N HIS A 84 8.91 37.09 16.99
CA HIS A 84 9.09 35.72 16.52
C HIS A 84 9.12 34.74 17.68
N ARG A 85 9.91 35.04 18.73
CA ARG A 85 9.98 34.23 19.95
C ARG A 85 8.62 34.10 20.64
N ALA A 86 7.83 35.16 20.69
CA ALA A 86 6.47 35.10 21.20
C ALA A 86 5.59 34.14 20.37
N ARG A 87 5.70 34.15 19.04
CA ARG A 87 4.99 33.18 18.19
C ARG A 87 5.45 31.75 18.42
N VAL A 88 6.76 31.50 18.56
CA VAL A 88 7.32 30.18 18.86
C VAL A 88 6.78 29.62 20.20
N LEU A 89 6.64 30.48 21.21
CA LEU A 89 5.99 30.11 22.47
C LEU A 89 4.51 29.80 22.27
N LEU A 90 3.78 30.61 21.50
CA LEU A 90 2.36 30.36 21.21
C LEU A 90 2.16 29.07 20.39
N THR A 91 3.08 28.72 19.51
CA THR A 91 3.06 27.44 18.78
C THR A 91 3.18 26.24 19.72
N SER A 92 3.91 26.37 20.84
CA SER A 92 3.97 25.29 21.85
C SER A 92 2.60 25.00 22.49
N TYR A 93 1.73 26.01 22.64
CA TYR A 93 0.35 25.79 23.09
C TYR A 93 -0.44 25.01 22.04
N MET A 94 -0.24 25.31 20.76
CA MET A 94 -0.89 24.55 19.69
C MET A 94 -0.40 23.09 19.64
N MET A 95 0.90 22.88 19.79
CA MET A 95 1.51 21.53 19.83
C MET A 95 1.06 20.69 21.03
N LEU A 96 0.75 21.33 22.15
CA LEU A 96 0.22 20.65 23.33
C LEU A 96 -1.26 20.29 23.17
N MET A 97 -2.08 21.22 22.68
CA MET A 97 -3.55 21.05 22.64
C MET A 97 -4.06 20.30 21.42
N CYS A 98 -3.38 20.41 20.28
CA CYS A 98 -3.78 19.81 19.00
C CYS A 98 -2.59 19.06 18.37
N PRO A 99 -2.06 18.01 19.02
CA PRO A 99 -0.88 17.31 18.53
C PRO A 99 -1.15 16.61 17.19
N GLU A 100 -2.33 16.02 16.99
CA GLU A 100 -2.70 15.30 15.75
C GLU A 100 -2.82 16.21 14.51
N GLU A 101 -3.15 17.50 14.70
CA GLU A 101 -3.33 18.44 13.58
C GLU A 101 -2.00 19.10 13.14
N ILE A 102 -0.97 19.05 13.97
CA ILE A 102 0.31 19.77 13.75
C ILE A 102 1.46 18.80 13.55
N LEU A 103 1.45 17.67 14.26
CA LEU A 103 2.46 16.62 14.16
C LEU A 103 1.87 15.50 13.30
N GLN A 104 2.36 15.41 12.06
CA GLN A 104 1.83 14.46 11.07
C GLN A 104 1.98 12.99 11.53
N ASN A 105 2.95 12.66 12.41
CA ASN A 105 3.14 11.33 12.97
C ASN A 105 3.76 11.35 14.39
N LEU A 106 2.92 11.28 15.42
CA LEU A 106 3.34 11.18 16.83
C LEU A 106 4.20 9.94 17.18
N ASP A 107 4.27 8.95 16.29
CA ASP A 107 5.09 7.74 16.45
C ASP A 107 6.58 7.94 16.11
N ARG A 108 6.98 9.10 15.58
CA ARG A 108 8.41 9.43 15.41
C ARG A 108 9.00 9.89 16.74
N ASP A 109 10.09 9.25 17.16
CA ASP A 109 10.85 9.59 18.39
C ASP A 109 11.18 11.09 18.53
N GLU A 110 11.38 11.80 17.41
CA GLU A 110 11.70 13.23 17.40
C GLU A 110 10.47 14.13 17.63
N GLU A 111 9.31 13.81 17.05
CA GLU A 111 8.06 14.57 17.23
C GLU A 111 7.52 14.38 18.65
N LYS A 112 7.66 13.17 19.20
CA LYS A 112 7.36 12.87 20.60
C LYS A 112 8.26 13.66 21.57
N LYS A 113 9.57 13.69 21.32
CA LYS A 113 10.52 14.52 22.11
C LYS A 113 10.18 16.02 22.03
N LEU A 114 9.78 16.51 20.87
CA LEU A 114 9.35 17.91 20.71
C LEU A 114 8.08 18.20 21.50
N HIS A 115 7.08 17.31 21.43
CA HIS A 115 5.83 17.43 22.19
C HIS A 115 6.08 17.40 23.71
N ASP A 116 6.90 16.45 24.19
CA ASP A 116 7.26 16.33 25.60
C ASP A 116 8.04 17.55 26.11
N SER A 117 8.94 18.09 25.27
CA SER A 117 9.68 19.32 25.56
C SER A 117 8.77 20.55 25.62
N ALA A 118 7.82 20.68 24.68
CA ALA A 118 6.81 21.74 24.68
C ALA A 118 5.95 21.70 25.95
N LYS A 119 5.48 20.50 26.33
CA LYS A 119 4.70 20.26 27.55
C LYS A 119 5.48 20.65 28.81
N HIS A 120 6.74 20.20 28.90
CA HIS A 120 7.61 20.49 30.03
C HIS A 120 7.87 22.00 30.18
N MET A 121 8.20 22.67 29.07
CA MET A 121 8.45 24.10 29.03
C MET A 121 7.22 24.92 29.43
N LEU A 122 6.03 24.56 28.96
CA LEU A 122 4.78 25.23 29.30
C LEU A 122 4.40 25.07 30.79
N HIS A 123 4.67 23.92 31.38
CA HIS A 123 4.43 23.69 32.81
C HIS A 123 5.38 24.52 33.70
N LEU A 124 6.65 24.63 33.31
CA LEU A 124 7.63 25.50 33.98
C LEU A 124 7.30 26.99 33.79
N PHE A 125 6.77 27.37 32.62
CA PHE A 125 6.27 28.72 32.35
C PHE A 125 5.12 29.10 33.29
N GLU A 126 4.13 28.21 33.45
CA GLU A 126 3.00 28.41 34.36
C GLU A 126 3.47 28.50 35.83
N THR A 127 4.41 27.64 36.23
CA THR A 127 5.03 27.65 37.56
C THR A 127 5.73 28.98 37.84
N TRP A 128 6.51 29.49 36.88
CA TRP A 128 7.16 30.79 36.99
C TRP A 128 6.16 31.95 37.07
N LEU A 129 5.13 31.95 36.22
CA LEU A 129 4.05 32.94 36.27
C LEU A 129 3.33 32.95 37.62
N ASN A 130 3.24 31.79 38.30
CA ASN A 130 2.58 31.65 39.60
C ASN A 130 3.49 31.95 40.80
N ALA A 131 4.81 31.83 40.65
CA ALA A 131 5.80 32.06 41.71
C ALA A 131 6.05 33.54 42.07
N HIS A 132 5.45 34.50 41.35
CA HIS A 132 5.68 35.95 41.58
C HIS A 132 5.39 36.36 43.04
N GLY A 133 6.38 36.98 43.68
CA GLY A 133 6.31 37.45 45.07
C GLY A 133 6.68 36.41 46.14
N ARG A 134 7.02 35.16 45.75
CA ARG A 134 7.45 34.10 46.66
C ARG A 134 8.98 33.89 46.62
N PRO A 135 9.61 33.47 47.74
CA PRO A 135 11.00 33.01 47.70
C PRO A 135 11.10 31.80 46.76
N GLY A 136 11.87 31.92 45.68
CA GLY A 136 11.97 30.91 44.61
C GLY A 136 11.59 31.38 43.20
N ALA A 137 11.01 32.57 43.04
CA ALA A 137 10.63 33.11 41.73
C ALA A 137 11.81 33.20 40.72
N THR A 138 13.01 33.50 41.20
CA THR A 138 14.23 33.55 40.38
C THR A 138 14.65 32.17 39.89
N ALA A 139 14.55 31.15 40.74
CA ALA A 139 14.86 29.77 40.39
C ALA A 139 13.85 29.22 39.37
N ALA A 140 12.55 29.46 39.58
CA ALA A 140 11.50 29.10 38.62
C ALA A 140 11.70 29.78 37.26
N ARG A 141 12.15 31.05 37.24
CA ARG A 141 12.50 31.74 35.99
C ARG A 141 13.64 31.05 35.26
N LEU A 142 14.73 30.70 35.97
CA LEU A 142 15.90 30.07 35.36
C LEU A 142 15.56 28.70 34.77
N ALA A 143 14.78 27.89 35.51
CA ALA A 143 14.29 26.59 35.01
C ALA A 143 13.44 26.73 33.74
N PHE A 144 12.55 27.75 33.68
CA PHE A 144 11.80 28.04 32.45
C PHE A 144 12.72 28.44 31.28
N VAL A 145 13.74 29.27 31.53
CA VAL A 145 14.68 29.71 30.47
C VAL A 145 15.49 28.54 29.91
N GLU A 146 15.89 27.59 30.74
CA GLU A 146 16.58 26.36 30.32
C GLU A 146 15.66 25.51 29.43
N ALA A 147 14.44 25.19 29.89
CA ALA A 147 13.47 24.43 29.11
C ALA A 147 13.02 25.14 27.82
N TRP A 148 12.99 26.48 27.82
CA TRP A 148 12.76 27.28 26.61
C TRP A 148 13.85 27.06 25.56
N ASN A 149 15.12 27.03 25.96
CA ASN A 149 16.22 26.83 25.02
C ASN A 149 16.19 25.42 24.42
N ASP A 150 15.94 24.40 25.24
CA ASP A 150 15.83 23.01 24.78
C ASP A 150 14.68 22.85 23.79
N TYR A 151 13.50 23.38 24.11
CA TYR A 151 12.36 23.40 23.19
C TYR A 151 12.68 24.16 21.90
N ASN A 152 13.31 25.34 21.98
CA ASN A 152 13.58 26.18 20.82
C ASN A 152 14.56 25.51 19.84
N ILE A 153 15.55 24.76 20.34
CA ILE A 153 16.47 23.98 19.49
C ILE A 153 15.71 22.87 18.76
N LEU A 154 14.90 22.10 19.48
CA LEU A 154 14.09 21.03 18.88
C LEU A 154 13.08 21.58 17.87
N PHE A 155 12.45 22.71 18.20
CA PHE A 155 11.48 23.38 17.35
C PHE A 155 12.09 23.88 16.03
N GLU A 156 13.25 24.54 16.07
CA GLU A 156 13.91 25.01 14.85
C GLU A 156 14.43 23.84 13.98
N SER A 157 14.91 22.75 14.59
CA SER A 157 15.29 21.53 13.84
C SER A 157 14.07 20.91 13.14
N TRP A 158 12.95 20.79 13.85
CA TRP A 158 11.70 20.26 13.29
C TRP A 158 11.18 21.14 12.16
N LYS A 159 11.13 22.46 12.39
CA LYS A 159 10.67 23.46 11.41
C LYS A 159 11.53 23.50 10.15
N SER A 160 12.85 23.34 10.25
CA SER A 160 13.71 23.26 9.07
C SER A 160 13.39 22.02 8.24
N ARG A 161 13.22 20.87 8.90
CA ARG A 161 12.91 19.61 8.22
C ARG A 161 11.52 19.62 7.56
N ASP A 162 10.51 20.13 8.26
CA ASP A 162 9.15 20.27 7.72
C ASP A 162 9.12 21.23 6.53
N ARG A 163 9.89 22.34 6.61
CA ARG A 163 10.10 23.24 5.47
C ARG A 163 10.73 22.52 4.27
N ASP A 164 11.76 21.70 4.49
CA ASP A 164 12.45 21.00 3.42
C ASP A 164 11.54 19.93 2.77
N GLN A 165 10.75 19.21 3.58
CA GLN A 165 9.73 18.26 3.09
C GLN A 165 8.61 18.95 2.31
N LEU A 166 8.16 20.12 2.76
CA LEU A 166 7.18 20.93 2.02
C LEU A 166 7.74 21.38 0.67
N ILE A 167 9.00 21.81 0.62
CA ILE A 167 9.67 22.18 -0.64
C ILE A 167 9.74 20.98 -1.59
N GLU A 168 10.13 19.80 -1.11
CA GLU A 168 10.20 18.57 -1.92
C GLU A 168 8.81 18.19 -2.49
N ASN A 169 7.78 18.22 -1.66
CA ASN A 169 6.39 17.95 -2.08
C ASN A 169 5.90 18.97 -3.12
N MET A 170 6.22 20.26 -2.93
CA MET A 170 5.87 21.30 -3.88
C MET A 170 6.60 21.17 -5.22
N ILE A 171 7.87 20.74 -5.20
CA ILE A 171 8.64 20.42 -6.41
C ILE A 171 8.00 19.23 -7.14
N ALA A 172 7.67 18.15 -6.42
CA ALA A 172 7.01 16.98 -6.99
C ALA A 172 5.66 17.34 -7.64
N TYR A 173 4.85 18.16 -6.95
CA TYR A 173 3.58 18.64 -7.49
C TYR A 173 3.75 19.54 -8.72
N TYR A 174 4.73 20.45 -8.71
CA TYR A 174 5.06 21.28 -9.88
C TYR A 174 5.45 20.41 -11.09
N VAL A 175 6.30 19.41 -10.88
CA VAL A 175 6.75 18.49 -11.93
C VAL A 175 5.56 17.75 -12.53
N GLN A 176 4.69 17.17 -11.71
CA GLN A 176 3.48 16.48 -12.17
C GLN A 176 2.57 17.39 -13.02
N LEU A 177 2.33 18.62 -12.54
CA LEU A 177 1.47 19.58 -13.23
C LEU A 177 2.10 20.09 -14.53
N SER A 178 3.43 20.19 -14.57
CA SER A 178 4.19 20.53 -15.78
C SER A 178 4.16 19.41 -16.83
N THR A 179 4.26 18.15 -16.41
CA THR A 179 4.11 16.98 -17.29
C THR A 179 2.69 16.88 -17.84
N LEU A 180 1.68 17.10 -16.99
CA LEU A 180 0.27 17.12 -17.39
C LEU A 180 0.03 18.18 -18.47
N ARG A 181 0.54 19.40 -18.28
CA ARG A 181 0.48 20.46 -19.30
C ARG A 181 1.17 20.05 -20.61
N GLN A 182 2.37 19.46 -20.56
CA GLN A 182 3.09 19.02 -21.77
C GLN A 182 2.32 17.92 -22.52
N THR A 183 1.71 16.97 -21.80
CA THR A 183 0.88 15.93 -22.41
C THR A 183 -0.38 16.49 -23.06
N MET A 184 -1.04 17.49 -22.45
CA MET A 184 -2.22 18.13 -23.02
C MET A 184 -1.90 19.00 -24.25
N ILE A 185 -0.74 19.67 -24.28
CA ILE A 185 -0.30 20.42 -25.48
C ILE A 185 0.02 19.46 -26.65
N ALA A 186 0.55 18.27 -26.35
CA ALA A 186 0.86 17.25 -27.35
C ALA A 186 -0.39 16.58 -27.96
N HIS A 187 -1.51 16.55 -27.23
CA HIS A 187 -2.79 16.02 -27.69
C HIS A 187 -3.68 17.20 -28.10
N GLN A 188 -3.53 17.71 -29.32
CA GLN A 188 -4.39 18.78 -29.85
C GLN A 188 -5.85 18.31 -29.90
N ASN A 189 -6.62 18.69 -28.87
CA ASN A 189 -8.07 19.01 -28.89
C ASN A 189 -8.54 19.61 -27.54
N GLY A 190 -7.64 20.13 -26.70
CA GLY A 190 -7.98 20.76 -25.42
C GLY A 190 -8.17 22.27 -25.54
N ASP A 191 -9.23 22.78 -24.91
CA ASP A 191 -9.56 24.19 -24.79
C ASP A 191 -8.35 25.02 -24.29
N ARG A 192 -7.95 26.07 -25.02
CA ARG A 192 -6.80 26.92 -24.69
C ARG A 192 -6.91 27.51 -23.27
N SER A 193 -8.14 27.68 -22.77
CA SER A 193 -8.45 28.15 -21.42
C SER A 193 -7.81 27.31 -20.31
N VAL A 194 -7.81 25.97 -20.45
CA VAL A 194 -7.29 25.06 -19.40
C VAL A 194 -5.76 25.10 -19.34
N GLY A 195 -5.10 25.24 -20.49
CA GLY A 195 -3.64 25.41 -20.55
C GLY A 195 -3.16 26.69 -19.87
N ASP A 196 -3.92 27.77 -19.99
CA ASP A 196 -3.63 29.05 -19.33
C ASP A 196 -3.89 28.98 -17.82
N GLN A 197 -4.94 28.28 -17.38
CA GLN A 197 -5.21 28.03 -15.95
C GLN A 197 -4.09 27.20 -15.29
N LEU A 198 -3.62 26.14 -15.96
CA LEU A 198 -2.51 25.32 -15.48
C LEU A 198 -1.21 26.14 -15.40
N GLN A 199 -0.98 27.05 -16.35
CA GLN A 199 0.17 27.95 -16.30
C GLN A 199 0.10 28.92 -15.10
N GLN A 200 -1.07 29.50 -14.83
CA GLN A 200 -1.26 30.34 -13.66
C GLN A 200 -1.01 29.58 -12.35
N GLN A 201 -1.44 28.32 -12.27
CA GLN A 201 -1.16 27.48 -11.10
C GLN A 201 0.33 27.17 -10.96
N LEU A 202 1.05 26.86 -12.05
CA LEU A 202 2.51 26.68 -12.02
C LEU A 202 3.21 27.95 -11.52
N ASP A 203 2.81 29.11 -12.01
CA ASP A 203 3.43 30.39 -11.60
C ASP A 203 3.16 30.71 -10.12
N GLN A 204 1.95 30.39 -9.62
CA GLN A 204 1.63 30.50 -8.20
C GLN A 204 2.48 29.55 -7.33
N ILE A 205 2.66 28.30 -7.75
CA ILE A 205 3.49 27.32 -7.03
C ILE A 205 4.95 27.76 -7.03
N LYS A 206 5.48 28.22 -8.17
CA LYS A 206 6.86 28.73 -8.28
C LYS A 206 7.09 29.93 -7.36
N HIS A 207 6.14 30.86 -7.31
CA HIS A 207 6.23 32.01 -6.42
C HIS A 207 6.15 31.63 -4.94
N LYS A 208 5.32 30.64 -4.57
CA LYS A 208 5.30 30.09 -3.20
C LYS A 208 6.60 29.35 -2.87
N LEU A 209 7.17 28.61 -3.81
CA LEU A 209 8.45 27.91 -3.65
C LEU A 209 9.60 28.91 -3.40
N GLN A 210 9.62 30.02 -4.13
CA GLN A 210 10.57 31.12 -3.92
C GLN A 210 10.42 31.76 -2.52
N LYS A 211 9.18 31.89 -2.03
CA LYS A 211 8.92 32.44 -0.69
C LYS A 211 9.34 31.52 0.45
N ILE A 212 9.23 30.20 0.27
CA ILE A 212 9.48 29.20 1.32
C ILE A 212 10.96 28.75 1.33
N GLY A 213 11.53 28.50 0.15
CA GLY A 213 12.86 27.89 0.00
C GLY A 213 13.91 28.73 -0.74
N GLY A 214 13.59 29.97 -1.11
CA GLY A 214 14.53 30.90 -1.73
C GLY A 214 15.08 30.41 -3.09
N THR A 215 16.33 30.77 -3.40
CA THR A 215 17.00 30.40 -4.66
C THR A 215 17.34 28.91 -4.73
N ALA A 216 17.70 28.28 -3.60
CA ALA A 216 18.05 26.87 -3.54
C ALA A 216 16.88 25.94 -3.94
N ALA A 217 15.64 26.28 -3.55
CA ALA A 217 14.47 25.51 -3.97
C ALA A 217 14.16 25.65 -5.46
N LEU A 218 14.49 26.79 -6.08
CA LEU A 218 14.35 26.99 -7.53
C LEU A 218 15.41 26.21 -8.31
N GLU A 219 16.63 26.10 -7.80
CA GLU A 219 17.68 25.24 -8.36
C GLU A 219 17.29 23.76 -8.27
N GLY A 220 16.75 23.33 -7.12
CA GLY A 220 16.19 21.98 -6.95
C GLY A 220 15.05 21.68 -7.93
N LEU A 221 14.18 22.67 -8.17
CA LEU A 221 13.12 22.56 -9.19
C LEU A 221 13.69 22.43 -10.61
N GLN A 222 14.72 23.22 -10.95
CA GLN A 222 15.38 23.15 -12.25
C GLN A 222 16.02 21.78 -12.48
N HIS A 223 16.77 21.26 -11.50
CA HIS A 223 17.32 19.92 -11.56
C HIS A 223 16.24 18.84 -11.73
N ALA A 224 15.13 18.94 -10.99
CA ALA A 224 14.03 17.99 -11.14
C ALA A 224 13.41 18.00 -12.55
N LEU A 225 13.30 19.18 -13.19
CA LEU A 225 12.82 19.32 -14.56
C LEU A 225 13.84 18.78 -15.60
N GLU A 226 15.14 19.00 -15.38
CA GLU A 226 16.23 18.44 -16.19
C GLU A 226 16.24 16.90 -16.16
N HIS A 227 16.02 16.30 -14.98
CA HIS A 227 15.91 14.85 -14.83
C HIS A 227 14.71 14.26 -15.61
N VAL A 228 13.56 14.94 -15.63
CA VAL A 228 12.38 14.49 -16.39
C VAL A 228 12.62 14.61 -17.89
N THR A 229 13.17 15.73 -18.35
CA THR A 229 13.50 15.94 -19.77
C THR A 229 14.56 14.96 -20.29
N ALA A 230 15.60 14.66 -19.50
CA ALA A 230 16.59 13.64 -19.85
C ALA A 230 15.95 12.24 -19.98
N SER A 231 15.02 11.90 -19.08
CA SER A 231 14.31 10.62 -19.07
C SER A 231 13.35 10.45 -20.26
N THR A 232 12.77 11.54 -20.77
CA THR A 232 11.88 11.50 -21.95
C THR A 232 12.59 11.33 -23.29
N SER A 233 13.92 11.54 -23.36
CA SER A 233 14.69 11.42 -24.60
C SER A 233 15.08 9.98 -24.97
N SER A 234 15.11 9.05 -24.00
CA SER A 234 15.49 7.64 -24.21
C SER A 234 14.31 6.66 -24.22
N GLY A 235 13.11 7.10 -23.80
CA GLY A 235 11.92 6.25 -23.65
C GLY A 235 10.95 6.20 -24.84
N ARG A 236 11.25 6.87 -25.95
CA ARG A 236 10.27 7.17 -27.03
C ARG A 236 9.87 5.98 -27.92
N ARG A 237 10.06 4.72 -27.48
CA ARG A 237 9.74 3.52 -28.26
C ARG A 237 8.97 2.39 -27.54
N LYS A 238 8.51 2.57 -26.29
CA LYS A 238 7.78 1.49 -25.56
C LYS A 238 6.56 1.91 -24.72
N GLN A 239 6.00 3.11 -24.92
CA GLN A 239 4.71 3.48 -24.32
C GLN A 239 3.71 3.89 -25.41
N GLN A 240 3.27 2.91 -26.19
CA GLN A 240 1.99 2.92 -26.88
C GLN A 240 1.29 1.61 -26.50
N GLU A 241 0.93 1.49 -25.22
CA GLU A 241 -0.03 0.52 -24.69
C GLU A 241 -0.18 0.78 -23.19
N ASN A 242 -0.79 1.91 -22.84
CA ASN A 242 -1.53 2.00 -21.59
C ASN A 242 -2.59 3.08 -21.74
N VAL A 243 -3.78 2.65 -22.15
CA VAL A 243 -4.94 3.52 -22.43
C VAL A 243 -5.65 3.78 -21.10
N LYS A 244 -5.73 5.05 -20.69
CA LYS A 244 -6.58 5.48 -19.57
C LYS A 244 -8.05 5.14 -19.89
N PRO A 245 -8.84 4.60 -18.94
CA PRO A 245 -10.28 4.45 -19.11
C PRO A 245 -10.96 5.81 -19.32
N ARG A 246 -11.95 5.88 -20.21
CA ARG A 246 -12.93 6.96 -20.22
C ARG A 246 -13.80 6.79 -18.98
N THR A 247 -13.58 7.59 -17.96
CA THR A 247 -14.52 7.69 -16.83
C THR A 247 -15.49 8.84 -17.08
N PRO A 248 -16.79 8.68 -16.79
CA PRO A 248 -17.62 9.82 -16.38
C PRO A 248 -16.96 10.49 -15.16
N ASP A 249 -17.03 11.81 -15.04
CA ASP A 249 -16.50 12.59 -13.91
C ASP A 249 -16.87 11.94 -12.55
N LEU A 250 -15.96 11.13 -12.03
CA LEU A 250 -15.93 10.70 -10.64
C LEU A 250 -14.81 11.51 -10.03
N GLU A 251 -15.17 12.63 -9.41
CA GLU A 251 -14.27 13.45 -8.61
C GLU A 251 -13.41 12.54 -7.72
N GLU A 252 -12.10 12.56 -7.95
CA GLU A 252 -11.11 12.05 -7.02
C GLU A 252 -11.15 12.93 -5.76
N GLN A 253 -12.14 12.69 -4.90
CA GLN A 253 -12.05 13.10 -3.52
C GLN A 253 -10.98 12.24 -2.86
N SER A 254 -9.73 12.71 -2.98
CA SER A 254 -8.61 12.35 -2.14
C SER A 254 -8.85 12.90 -0.73
N ASN A 255 -9.93 12.44 -0.09
CA ASN A 255 -10.04 12.51 1.35
C ASN A 255 -9.15 11.38 1.89
N THR A 256 -7.89 11.70 2.16
CA THR A 256 -7.07 10.97 3.14
C THR A 256 -7.64 11.19 4.54
N SER A 257 -8.86 10.71 4.76
CA SER A 257 -9.35 10.41 6.10
C SER A 257 -8.68 9.09 6.49
N GLN A 258 -8.04 9.03 7.67
CA GLN A 258 -7.51 7.78 8.22
C GLN A 258 -8.62 6.73 8.15
N VAL A 259 -8.40 5.68 7.35
CA VAL A 259 -9.37 4.59 7.24
C VAL A 259 -9.24 3.74 8.50
N ASN A 260 -10.31 3.66 9.30
CA ASN A 260 -10.30 2.83 10.50
C ASN A 260 -10.38 1.33 10.15
N LYS A 261 -9.81 0.47 11.00
CA LYS A 261 -9.78 -1.00 10.82
C LYS A 261 -11.16 -1.63 10.60
N ASP A 262 -12.19 -1.13 11.29
CA ASP A 262 -13.56 -1.63 11.15
C ASP A 262 -14.18 -1.22 9.79
N GLN A 263 -13.90 0.00 9.34
CA GLN A 263 -14.30 0.45 8.00
C GLN A 263 -13.62 -0.38 6.91
N LEU A 264 -12.37 -0.80 7.11
CA LEU A 264 -11.68 -1.70 6.20
C LEU A 264 -12.38 -3.05 6.07
N ASN A 265 -12.85 -3.64 7.17
CA ASN A 265 -13.55 -4.92 7.14
C ASN A 265 -14.89 -4.81 6.40
N ASP A 266 -15.64 -3.73 6.64
CA ASP A 266 -16.89 -3.44 5.93
C ASP A 266 -16.66 -3.22 4.43
N ILE A 267 -15.64 -2.44 4.07
CA ILE A 267 -15.28 -2.19 2.68
C ILE A 267 -14.87 -3.50 2.00
N LEU A 268 -14.01 -4.31 2.61
CA LEU A 268 -13.56 -5.59 2.05
C LEU A 268 -14.71 -6.59 1.91
N SER A 269 -15.65 -6.61 2.85
CA SER A 269 -16.84 -7.49 2.77
C SER A 269 -17.71 -7.21 1.54
N GLY A 270 -17.74 -5.95 1.07
CA GLY A 270 -18.47 -5.57 -0.14
C GLY A 270 -17.84 -6.03 -1.45
N TYR A 271 -16.56 -6.45 -1.42
CA TYR A 271 -15.83 -6.89 -2.62
C TYR A 271 -15.36 -8.35 -2.56
N ALA A 272 -15.32 -8.96 -1.38
CA ALA A 272 -14.91 -10.33 -1.20
C ALA A 272 -15.93 -11.26 -1.89
N PRO A 273 -15.52 -12.01 -2.93
CA PRO A 273 -16.34 -13.09 -3.46
C PRO A 273 -16.64 -14.11 -2.35
N SER A 274 -17.73 -14.86 -2.48
CA SER A 274 -18.18 -15.87 -1.48
C SER A 274 -17.11 -16.89 -1.06
N HIS A 275 -16.06 -17.05 -1.87
CA HIS A 275 -14.95 -17.99 -1.67
C HIS A 275 -13.66 -17.35 -1.13
N LEU A 276 -13.53 -16.01 -1.08
CA LEU A 276 -12.41 -15.34 -0.42
C LEU A 276 -12.83 -14.75 0.92
N THR A 277 -11.98 -14.92 1.93
CA THR A 277 -12.14 -14.20 3.19
C THR A 277 -11.60 -12.77 3.05
N ASN A 278 -12.10 -11.83 3.85
CA ASN A 278 -11.57 -10.47 3.90
C ASN A 278 -10.07 -10.44 4.24
N LEU A 279 -9.61 -11.39 5.08
CA LEU A 279 -8.20 -11.58 5.39
C LEU A 279 -7.39 -11.98 4.16
N GLN A 280 -7.86 -12.98 3.41
CA GLN A 280 -7.21 -13.43 2.18
C GLN A 280 -7.18 -12.33 1.12
N LEU A 281 -8.28 -11.59 0.94
CA LEU A 281 -8.34 -10.47 0.01
C LEU A 281 -7.36 -9.37 0.39
N ALA A 282 -7.29 -8.97 1.67
CA ALA A 282 -6.33 -7.99 2.14
C ALA A 282 -4.88 -8.46 1.91
N HIS A 283 -4.58 -9.72 2.25
CA HIS A 283 -3.26 -10.33 2.08
C HIS A 283 -2.80 -10.32 0.61
N GLU A 284 -3.68 -10.71 -0.32
CA GLU A 284 -3.39 -10.70 -1.76
C GLU A 284 -3.18 -9.28 -2.31
N LEU A 285 -3.99 -8.32 -1.86
CA LEU A 285 -3.84 -6.91 -2.24
C LEU A 285 -2.54 -6.28 -1.77
N ILE A 286 -1.87 -6.84 -0.77
CA ILE A 286 -0.57 -6.33 -0.29
C ILE A 286 0.55 -6.92 -1.15
N LEU A 287 0.51 -8.24 -1.37
CA LEU A 287 1.60 -8.98 -2.02
C LEU A 287 1.63 -8.77 -3.54
N GLU A 288 0.49 -8.58 -4.20
CA GLU A 288 0.38 -8.51 -5.66
C GLU A 288 -0.13 -7.14 -6.14
N PRO A 289 0.75 -6.26 -6.66
CA PRO A 289 0.38 -4.94 -7.19
C PRO A 289 -0.67 -4.98 -8.30
N ASP A 290 -0.61 -6.04 -9.11
CA ASP A 290 -1.47 -6.23 -10.27
C ASP A 290 -2.63 -7.20 -9.98
N PHE A 291 -2.91 -7.47 -8.69
CA PHE A 291 -3.98 -8.37 -8.27
C PHE A 291 -5.29 -8.08 -9.01
N GLY A 292 -5.93 -9.14 -9.49
CA GLY A 292 -7.22 -9.13 -10.13
C GLY A 292 -8.05 -10.32 -9.68
N LEU A 293 -9.34 -10.10 -9.40
CA LEU A 293 -10.29 -11.12 -8.96
C LEU A 293 -10.45 -12.26 -9.97
N GLU A 294 -10.13 -12.02 -11.24
CA GLU A 294 -10.18 -13.00 -12.33
C GLU A 294 -9.34 -14.25 -12.06
N HIS A 295 -8.22 -14.11 -11.33
CA HIS A 295 -7.33 -15.23 -10.99
C HIS A 295 -7.89 -16.16 -9.91
N TYR A 296 -8.93 -15.72 -9.21
CA TYR A 296 -9.55 -16.45 -8.09
C TYR A 296 -10.99 -16.88 -8.38
N LEU A 297 -11.56 -16.45 -9.51
CA LEU A 297 -12.77 -17.07 -10.02
C LEU A 297 -12.50 -18.57 -10.26
N PRO A 298 -13.44 -19.46 -9.89
CA PRO A 298 -13.26 -20.90 -10.06
C PRO A 298 -13.20 -21.23 -11.55
N ASN A 299 -11.99 -21.24 -12.11
CA ASN A 299 -11.76 -21.65 -13.48
C ASN A 299 -11.44 -23.14 -13.61
N ASP A 300 -11.29 -23.92 -12.52
CA ASP A 300 -10.74 -25.28 -12.66
C ASP A 300 -11.15 -26.36 -11.62
N GLU A 301 -12.09 -26.14 -10.69
CA GLU A 301 -12.39 -27.19 -9.65
C GLU A 301 -13.72 -27.94 -9.79
N ASN A 302 -14.65 -27.53 -10.65
CA ASN A 302 -15.84 -28.34 -10.95
C ASN A 302 -16.27 -28.19 -12.43
N ASP A 303 -15.67 -28.99 -13.30
CA ASP A 303 -16.17 -29.26 -14.67
C ASP A 303 -17.69 -29.47 -14.69
N LEU A 304 -18.22 -30.09 -13.63
CA LEU A 304 -19.63 -30.42 -13.49
C LEU A 304 -20.50 -29.19 -13.16
N GLU A 305 -20.01 -28.28 -12.32
CA GLU A 305 -20.74 -27.04 -11.96
C GLU A 305 -20.76 -26.06 -13.13
N GLN A 306 -19.63 -25.93 -13.83
CA GLN A 306 -19.56 -25.14 -15.06
C GLN A 306 -20.50 -25.72 -16.13
N ARG A 307 -20.51 -27.04 -16.34
CA ARG A 307 -21.45 -27.70 -17.26
C ARG A 307 -22.90 -27.50 -16.85
N ILE A 308 -23.23 -27.61 -15.56
CA ILE A 308 -24.60 -27.37 -15.06
C ILE A 308 -25.01 -25.92 -15.34
N LYS A 309 -24.12 -24.96 -15.06
CA LYS A 309 -24.36 -23.53 -15.32
C LYS A 309 -24.57 -23.28 -16.82
N GLU A 310 -23.71 -23.80 -17.67
CA GLU A 310 -23.83 -23.67 -19.13
C GLU A 310 -25.12 -24.30 -19.67
N ILE A 311 -25.52 -25.48 -19.15
CA ILE A 311 -26.78 -26.14 -19.54
C ILE A 311 -27.99 -25.33 -19.06
N ALA A 312 -27.96 -24.79 -17.85
CA ALA A 312 -29.04 -23.97 -17.30
C ALA A 312 -29.17 -22.63 -18.06
N GLU A 313 -28.05 -21.96 -18.35
CA GLU A 313 -28.03 -20.74 -19.16
C GLU A 313 -28.54 -21.01 -20.58
N ARG A 314 -28.11 -22.11 -21.21
CA ARG A 314 -28.60 -22.52 -22.53
C ARG A 314 -30.11 -22.75 -22.50
N ALA A 315 -30.61 -23.56 -21.55
CA ALA A 315 -32.04 -23.83 -21.42
C ALA A 315 -32.87 -22.56 -21.15
N PHE A 316 -32.32 -21.61 -20.39
CA PHE A 316 -32.96 -20.32 -20.16
C PHE A 316 -33.08 -19.53 -21.47
N PHE A 317 -31.98 -19.31 -22.19
CA PHE A 317 -32.02 -18.53 -23.44
C PHE A 317 -32.76 -19.23 -24.57
N ASP A 318 -32.79 -20.56 -24.60
CA ASP A 318 -33.60 -21.33 -25.54
C ASP A 318 -35.11 -21.10 -25.29
N LYS A 319 -35.54 -21.04 -24.03
CA LYS A 319 -36.91 -20.68 -23.67
C LYS A 319 -37.26 -19.23 -24.09
N ILE A 320 -36.35 -18.28 -23.88
CA ILE A 320 -36.52 -16.89 -24.33
C ILE A 320 -36.68 -16.83 -25.86
N ARG A 321 -35.88 -17.61 -26.60
CA ARG A 321 -35.95 -17.71 -28.05
C ARG A 321 -37.31 -18.27 -28.51
N GLU A 322 -37.77 -19.36 -27.91
CA GLU A 322 -39.08 -19.96 -28.20
C GLU A 322 -40.23 -18.98 -27.91
N GLU A 323 -40.16 -18.23 -26.81
CA GLU A 323 -41.19 -17.24 -26.43
C GLU A 323 -41.24 -16.04 -27.39
N ILE A 324 -40.08 -15.60 -27.91
CA ILE A 324 -39.99 -14.55 -28.94
C ILE A 324 -40.56 -15.04 -30.27
N GLU A 325 -40.26 -16.28 -30.67
CA GLU A 325 -40.81 -16.89 -31.89
C GLU A 325 -42.33 -17.11 -31.81
N GLN A 326 -42.86 -17.39 -30.61
CA GLN A 326 -44.29 -17.54 -30.34
C GLN A 326 -45.04 -16.20 -30.20
N GLY A 327 -44.33 -15.06 -30.23
CA GLY A 327 -44.93 -13.72 -30.11
C GLY A 327 -45.35 -13.31 -28.70
N ASN A 328 -44.94 -14.06 -27.66
CA ASN A 328 -45.26 -13.79 -26.25
C ASN A 328 -44.20 -12.89 -25.59
N ILE A 329 -43.86 -11.77 -26.26
CA ILE A 329 -42.78 -10.84 -25.88
C ILE A 329 -43.09 -10.12 -24.55
N THR A 330 -44.38 -9.96 -24.22
CA THR A 330 -44.88 -9.23 -23.03
C THR A 330 -44.47 -9.81 -21.69
N THR A 331 -44.27 -11.14 -21.59
CA THR A 331 -43.95 -11.79 -20.31
C THR A 331 -42.43 -11.92 -20.09
N CYS A 332 -41.68 -11.96 -21.20
CA CYS A 332 -40.29 -12.40 -21.24
C CYS A 332 -39.28 -11.23 -21.18
N VAL A 333 -39.59 -10.14 -21.88
CA VAL A 333 -38.69 -8.99 -22.05
C VAL A 333 -38.61 -8.07 -20.82
N PRO A 334 -39.71 -7.71 -20.12
CA PRO A 334 -39.64 -6.85 -18.94
C PRO A 334 -38.68 -7.31 -17.83
N PRO A 335 -38.64 -8.59 -17.42
CA PRO A 335 -37.70 -9.03 -16.38
C PRO A 335 -36.24 -8.96 -16.86
N LEU A 336 -35.96 -9.26 -18.14
CA LEU A 336 -34.60 -9.15 -18.70
C LEU A 336 -34.11 -7.69 -18.70
N VAL A 337 -34.96 -6.76 -19.12
CA VAL A 337 -34.60 -5.33 -19.11
C VAL A 337 -34.47 -4.81 -17.69
N GLN A 338 -35.31 -5.27 -16.76
CA GLN A 338 -35.20 -4.95 -15.34
C GLN A 338 -33.86 -5.41 -14.76
N ASP A 339 -33.40 -6.61 -15.09
CA ASP A 339 -32.13 -7.13 -14.60
C ASP A 339 -30.93 -6.38 -15.21
N ILE A 340 -30.98 -6.07 -16.50
CA ILE A 340 -29.98 -5.22 -17.17
C ILE A 340 -29.94 -3.83 -16.52
N GLN A 341 -31.10 -3.22 -16.28
CA GLN A 341 -31.20 -1.91 -15.64
C GLN A 341 -30.60 -1.95 -14.23
N LYS A 342 -30.99 -2.92 -13.39
CA LYS A 342 -30.44 -3.06 -12.03
C LYS A 342 -28.93 -3.23 -12.03
N ARG A 343 -28.39 -4.05 -12.95
CA ARG A 343 -26.96 -4.26 -13.11
C ARG A 343 -26.25 -2.98 -13.54
N LEU A 344 -26.75 -2.28 -14.55
CA LEU A 344 -26.20 -0.98 -14.97
C LEU A 344 -26.22 0.06 -13.84
N LEU A 345 -27.32 0.15 -13.09
CA LEU A 345 -27.43 1.06 -11.94
C LEU A 345 -26.46 0.69 -10.82
N SER A 346 -26.17 -0.60 -10.60
CA SER A 346 -25.19 -1.05 -9.58
C SER A 346 -23.75 -0.61 -9.88
N LEU A 347 -23.42 -0.39 -11.16
CA LEU A 347 -22.09 0.06 -11.59
C LEU A 347 -21.89 1.57 -11.37
N VAL A 348 -22.98 2.32 -11.17
CA VAL A 348 -22.98 3.78 -11.09
C VAL A 348 -23.30 4.25 -9.67
N ARG A 349 -22.69 5.35 -9.24
CA ARG A 349 -23.02 5.94 -7.93
C ARG A 349 -24.42 6.57 -7.96
N PRO A 350 -25.26 6.34 -6.92
CA PRO A 350 -26.56 7.00 -6.81
C PRO A 350 -26.43 8.53 -6.86
N GLY A 351 -27.29 9.18 -7.64
CA GLY A 351 -27.35 10.65 -7.73
C GLY A 351 -26.52 11.30 -8.84
N THR A 352 -25.81 10.53 -9.66
CA THR A 352 -25.14 11.06 -10.86
C THR A 352 -26.12 11.30 -12.01
N THR A 353 -25.78 12.20 -12.94
CA THR A 353 -26.59 12.49 -14.15
C THR A 353 -26.76 11.24 -15.03
N LEU A 354 -25.77 10.35 -15.06
CA LEU A 354 -25.86 9.07 -15.75
C LEU A 354 -26.81 8.10 -15.05
N TYR A 355 -26.85 8.07 -13.72
CA TYR A 355 -27.81 7.25 -12.97
C TYR A 355 -29.25 7.62 -13.35
N GLN A 356 -29.57 8.91 -13.37
CA GLN A 356 -30.89 9.40 -13.78
C GLN A 356 -31.20 9.10 -15.26
N ARG A 357 -30.20 9.20 -16.14
CA ARG A 357 -30.35 8.88 -17.56
C ARG A 357 -30.67 7.41 -17.79
N ILE A 358 -30.03 6.50 -17.05
CA ILE A 358 -30.28 5.05 -17.13
C ILE A 358 -31.67 4.71 -16.57
N GLU A 359 -32.04 5.32 -15.44
CA GLU A 359 -33.36 5.15 -14.82
C GLU A 359 -34.49 5.59 -15.75
N GLN A 360 -34.36 6.76 -16.39
CA GLN A 360 -35.34 7.30 -17.34
C GLN A 360 -35.34 6.58 -18.69
N GLY A 361 -34.17 6.10 -19.16
CA GLY A 361 -34.04 5.44 -20.46
C GLY A 361 -34.53 3.99 -20.49
N LEU A 362 -34.54 3.32 -19.34
CA LEU A 362 -34.99 1.94 -19.17
C LEU A 362 -36.18 1.85 -18.21
N ASP A 363 -37.18 2.74 -18.36
CA ASP A 363 -38.38 2.75 -17.53
C ASP A 363 -39.28 1.54 -17.80
N LEU A 364 -39.46 0.69 -16.78
CA LEU A 364 -40.24 -0.55 -16.87
C LEU A 364 -41.71 -0.31 -17.15
N ASP A 365 -42.31 0.75 -16.58
CA ASP A 365 -43.74 1.04 -16.75
C ASP A 365 -44.01 1.49 -18.19
N PHE A 366 -43.09 2.27 -18.77
CA PHE A 366 -43.16 2.68 -20.16
C PHE A 366 -42.95 1.51 -21.12
N ILE A 367 -42.00 0.62 -20.82
CA ILE A 367 -41.74 -0.58 -21.62
C ILE A 367 -42.95 -1.54 -21.59
N GLN A 368 -43.58 -1.73 -20.43
CA GLN A 368 -44.81 -2.52 -20.32
C GLN A 368 -45.94 -1.92 -21.16
N GLN A 369 -46.14 -0.60 -21.11
CA GLN A 369 -47.14 0.08 -21.94
C GLN A 369 -46.87 -0.06 -23.45
N GLN A 370 -45.61 -0.02 -23.86
CA GLN A 370 -45.23 -0.23 -25.27
C GLN A 370 -45.44 -1.68 -25.73
N LEU A 371 -45.24 -2.65 -24.83
CA LEU A 371 -45.50 -4.07 -25.07
C LEU A 371 -47.01 -4.35 -25.18
N ASP A 372 -47.82 -3.77 -24.30
CA ASP A 372 -49.29 -3.90 -24.35
C ASP A 372 -49.89 -3.35 -25.66
N GLN A 373 -49.24 -2.34 -26.24
CA GLN A 373 -49.62 -1.73 -27.51
C GLN A 373 -48.96 -2.38 -28.74
N ASN A 374 -48.08 -3.39 -28.57
CA ASN A 374 -47.28 -4.03 -29.63
C ASN A 374 -46.38 -3.06 -30.44
N ILE A 375 -45.87 -1.99 -29.81
CA ILE A 375 -45.01 -0.98 -30.47
C ILE A 375 -43.53 -1.14 -30.06
N PHE A 376 -43.24 -2.02 -29.09
CA PHE A 376 -41.91 -2.19 -28.52
C PHE A 376 -40.88 -2.73 -29.54
N ASP A 377 -39.70 -2.11 -29.56
CA ASP A 377 -38.59 -2.45 -30.46
C ASP A 377 -37.37 -2.92 -29.65
N ILE A 378 -37.17 -4.24 -29.60
CA ILE A 378 -36.10 -4.90 -28.84
C ILE A 378 -34.72 -4.42 -29.31
N GLN A 379 -34.52 -4.21 -30.62
CA GLN A 379 -33.24 -3.81 -31.18
C GLN A 379 -32.83 -2.40 -30.77
N LYS A 380 -33.78 -1.46 -30.72
CA LYS A 380 -33.50 -0.10 -30.22
C LYS A 380 -33.07 -0.09 -28.76
N THR A 381 -33.70 -0.91 -27.92
CA THR A 381 -33.33 -1.01 -26.50
C THR A 381 -31.94 -1.63 -26.33
N ILE A 382 -31.62 -2.68 -27.09
CA ILE A 382 -30.28 -3.31 -27.11
C ILE A 382 -29.22 -2.29 -27.52
N GLN A 383 -29.46 -1.53 -28.58
CA GLN A 383 -28.51 -0.50 -29.04
C GLN A 383 -28.30 0.59 -28.00
N TYR A 384 -29.38 1.07 -27.35
CA TYR A 384 -29.28 2.05 -26.26
C TYR A 384 -28.44 1.52 -25.09
N VAL A 385 -28.64 0.26 -24.70
CA VAL A 385 -27.86 -0.41 -23.65
C VAL A 385 -26.38 -0.49 -24.04
N LEU A 386 -26.08 -0.93 -25.27
CA LEU A 386 -24.70 -1.02 -25.77
C LEU A 386 -24.01 0.35 -25.85
N ASP A 387 -24.73 1.40 -26.26
CA ASP A 387 -24.22 2.77 -26.30
C ASP A 387 -23.95 3.31 -24.89
N THR A 388 -24.83 2.99 -23.95
CA THR A 388 -24.64 3.33 -22.54
C THR A 388 -23.44 2.60 -21.96
N MET A 389 -23.29 1.29 -22.24
CA MET A 389 -22.12 0.50 -21.83
C MET A 389 -20.83 1.04 -22.44
N ALA A 390 -20.81 1.37 -23.73
CA ALA A 390 -19.65 1.95 -24.42
C ALA A 390 -19.18 3.27 -23.78
N SER A 391 -20.12 4.05 -23.22
CA SER A 391 -19.78 5.30 -22.52
C SER A 391 -19.17 5.10 -21.12
N MET A 392 -19.33 3.91 -20.53
CA MET A 392 -18.90 3.60 -19.16
C MET A 392 -17.75 2.57 -19.09
N CYS A 393 -17.49 1.82 -20.15
CA CYS A 393 -16.50 0.75 -20.19
C CYS A 393 -15.05 1.25 -20.31
N ALA A 394 -14.11 0.39 -19.91
CA ALA A 394 -12.71 0.57 -20.26
C ALA A 394 -12.49 0.34 -21.77
N PRO A 395 -11.62 1.10 -22.45
CA PRO A 395 -11.38 1.00 -23.90
C PRO A 395 -10.95 -0.38 -24.40
N VAL A 396 -10.43 -1.24 -23.52
CA VAL A 396 -10.10 -2.64 -23.85
C VAL A 396 -11.33 -3.45 -24.25
N ARG A 397 -12.51 -3.09 -23.72
CA ARG A 397 -13.79 -3.76 -23.98
C ARG A 397 -14.55 -3.20 -25.19
N ASP A 398 -14.11 -2.10 -25.78
CA ASP A 398 -14.77 -1.49 -26.95
C ASP A 398 -14.90 -2.50 -28.11
N LYS A 399 -13.89 -3.37 -28.28
CA LYS A 399 -13.92 -4.45 -29.29
C LYS A 399 -15.02 -5.49 -29.04
N GLU A 400 -15.31 -5.79 -27.77
CA GLU A 400 -16.36 -6.76 -27.42
C GLU A 400 -17.75 -6.15 -27.56
N ILE A 401 -17.88 -4.85 -27.28
CA ILE A 401 -19.12 -4.08 -27.50
C ILE A 401 -19.40 -3.95 -29.00
N GLU A 402 -18.38 -3.65 -29.81
CA GLU A 402 -18.49 -3.64 -31.28
C GLU A 402 -18.86 -5.03 -31.81
N ALA A 403 -18.26 -6.10 -31.29
CA ALA A 403 -18.63 -7.46 -31.65
C ALA A 403 -20.09 -7.79 -31.30
N ALA A 404 -20.60 -7.31 -30.16
CA ALA A 404 -22.00 -7.44 -29.77
C ALA A 404 -22.95 -6.64 -30.68
N ARG A 405 -22.53 -5.47 -31.17
CA ARG A 405 -23.30 -4.68 -32.14
C ARG A 405 -23.43 -5.39 -33.49
N HIS A 406 -22.37 -6.02 -33.99
CA HIS A 406 -22.36 -6.67 -35.30
C HIS A 406 -23.17 -7.99 -35.39
N LEU A 407 -23.74 -8.47 -34.28
CA LEU A 407 -24.67 -9.61 -34.24
C LEU A 407 -26.10 -9.17 -34.60
N ASP A 408 -26.28 -8.54 -35.76
CA ASP A 408 -27.53 -7.88 -36.17
C ASP A 408 -28.74 -8.83 -36.33
N ASN A 409 -28.53 -10.15 -36.38
CA ASN A 409 -29.58 -11.12 -36.72
C ASN A 409 -30.11 -11.97 -35.55
N ASP A 410 -29.61 -11.82 -34.32
CA ASP A 410 -30.10 -12.61 -33.18
C ASP A 410 -30.17 -11.80 -31.87
N PRO A 411 -31.35 -11.26 -31.50
CA PRO A 411 -31.49 -10.43 -30.30
C PRO A 411 -31.20 -11.19 -29.01
N VAL A 412 -31.42 -12.52 -28.99
CA VAL A 412 -31.17 -13.35 -27.80
C VAL A 412 -29.67 -13.49 -27.55
N GLU A 413 -28.88 -13.70 -28.60
CA GLU A 413 -27.42 -13.81 -28.48
C GLU A 413 -26.78 -12.45 -28.14
N GLN A 414 -27.35 -11.34 -28.64
CA GLN A 414 -26.94 -9.98 -28.23
C GLN A 414 -27.20 -9.76 -26.73
N ILE A 415 -28.38 -10.12 -26.22
CA ILE A 415 -28.72 -10.01 -24.79
C ILE A 415 -27.78 -10.87 -23.94
N LYS A 416 -27.51 -12.11 -24.35
CA LYS A 416 -26.55 -13.00 -23.67
C LYS A 416 -25.16 -12.37 -23.58
N ARG A 417 -24.68 -11.75 -24.66
CA ARG A 417 -23.39 -11.07 -24.71
C ARG A 417 -23.37 -9.80 -23.87
N ILE A 418 -24.49 -9.07 -23.79
CA ILE A 418 -24.68 -7.94 -22.87
C ILE A 418 -24.55 -8.40 -21.42
N PHE A 419 -25.20 -9.50 -21.01
CA PHE A 419 -25.06 -10.03 -19.65
C PHE A 419 -23.61 -10.38 -19.32
N HIS A 420 -22.91 -11.07 -20.23
CA HIS A 420 -21.50 -11.40 -20.05
C HIS A 420 -20.61 -10.13 -19.94
N LEU A 421 -20.87 -9.13 -20.78
CA LEU A 421 -20.18 -7.83 -20.73
C LEU A 421 -20.46 -7.10 -19.41
N LEU A 422 -21.70 -7.11 -18.90
CA LEU A 422 -22.05 -6.50 -17.62
C LEU A 422 -21.34 -7.18 -16.44
N ASP A 423 -21.22 -8.51 -16.46
CA ASP A 423 -20.45 -9.24 -15.46
C ASP A 423 -18.96 -8.86 -15.51
N ASN A 424 -18.38 -8.76 -16.71
CA ASN A 424 -17.00 -8.31 -16.92
C ASN A 424 -16.81 -6.85 -16.46
N MET A 425 -17.74 -5.94 -16.77
CA MET A 425 -17.70 -4.55 -16.30
C MET A 425 -17.78 -4.47 -14.77
N SER A 426 -18.57 -5.32 -14.14
CA SER A 426 -18.64 -5.41 -12.68
C SER A 426 -17.31 -5.86 -12.08
N LEU A 427 -16.65 -6.85 -12.69
CA LEU A 427 -15.32 -7.30 -12.29
C LEU A 427 -14.28 -6.19 -12.50
N ASP A 428 -14.32 -5.47 -13.62
CA ASP A 428 -13.44 -4.34 -13.91
C ASP A 428 -13.57 -3.24 -12.85
N LEU A 429 -14.81 -2.89 -12.48
CA LEU A 429 -15.09 -1.89 -11.45
C LEU A 429 -14.64 -2.36 -10.07
N ALA A 430 -14.86 -3.64 -9.72
CA ALA A 430 -14.38 -4.22 -8.47
C ALA A 430 -12.85 -4.20 -8.40
N ASN A 431 -12.16 -4.64 -9.45
CA ASN A 431 -10.70 -4.61 -9.56
C ASN A 431 -10.15 -3.17 -9.46
N PHE A 432 -10.79 -2.20 -10.12
CA PHE A 432 -10.42 -0.80 -10.02
C PHE A 432 -10.53 -0.28 -8.58
N ARG A 433 -11.65 -0.56 -7.91
CA ARG A 433 -11.88 -0.15 -6.52
C ARG A 433 -10.89 -0.82 -5.57
N LEU A 434 -10.61 -2.11 -5.74
CA LEU A 434 -9.61 -2.84 -4.94
C LEU A 434 -8.20 -2.25 -5.10
N ARG A 435 -7.81 -1.88 -6.33
CA ARG A 435 -6.53 -1.17 -6.58
C ARG A 435 -6.49 0.19 -5.89
N ALA A 436 -7.62 0.92 -5.87
CA ALA A 436 -7.71 2.18 -5.15
C ALA A 436 -7.60 2.01 -3.62
N LEU A 437 -8.13 0.90 -3.07
CA LEU A 437 -8.06 0.55 -1.65
C LEU A 437 -6.67 0.11 -1.19
N ARG A 438 -5.81 -0.36 -2.10
CA ARG A 438 -4.45 -0.79 -1.75
C ARG A 438 -3.64 0.30 -1.05
N ARG A 439 -3.67 1.53 -1.56
CA ARG A 439 -2.87 2.66 -1.03
C ARG A 439 -3.21 2.98 0.44
N PRO A 440 -4.48 3.14 0.84
CA PRO A 440 -4.84 3.32 2.25
C PRO A 440 -4.69 2.04 3.10
N LEU A 441 -4.74 0.84 2.50
CA LEU A 441 -4.58 -0.43 3.23
C LEU A 441 -3.13 -0.69 3.68
N LEU A 442 -2.13 -0.37 2.84
CA LEU A 442 -0.70 -0.62 3.10
C LEU A 442 -0.18 -0.25 4.50
N PRO A 443 -0.47 0.92 5.09
CA PRO A 443 0.03 1.26 6.43
C PRO A 443 -0.61 0.44 7.56
N ILE A 444 -1.85 -0.03 7.41
CA ILE A 444 -2.62 -0.71 8.48
C ILE A 444 -2.60 -2.24 8.31
N ALA A 445 -2.28 -2.70 7.10
CA ALA A 445 -2.25 -4.09 6.66
C ALA A 445 -1.60 -5.07 7.64
N VAL A 446 -0.37 -4.77 8.08
CA VAL A 446 0.40 -5.67 8.96
C VAL A 446 -0.30 -5.86 10.31
N ASP A 447 -0.84 -4.78 10.88
CA ASP A 447 -1.54 -4.83 12.15
C ASP A 447 -2.90 -5.51 12.04
N TYR A 448 -3.60 -5.32 10.91
CA TYR A 448 -4.84 -6.02 10.60
C TYR A 448 -4.62 -7.53 10.48
N GLU A 449 -3.60 -7.99 9.75
CA GLU A 449 -3.28 -9.42 9.63
C GLU A 449 -2.88 -10.02 10.97
N ARG A 450 -2.07 -9.31 11.77
CA ARG A 450 -1.65 -9.76 13.12
C ARG A 450 -2.84 -9.96 14.05
N GLU A 451 -3.77 -9.00 14.07
CA GLU A 451 -4.95 -9.04 14.93
C GLU A 451 -5.88 -10.20 14.53
N LYS A 452 -6.16 -10.34 13.23
CA LYS A 452 -6.97 -11.45 12.72
C LYS A 452 -6.31 -12.82 12.97
N PHE A 453 -4.99 -12.90 12.86
CA PHE A 453 -4.26 -14.12 13.21
C PHE A 453 -4.32 -14.41 14.72
N ALA A 454 -4.18 -13.40 15.57
CA ALA A 454 -4.34 -13.55 17.01
C ALA A 454 -5.76 -14.01 17.40
N GLU A 455 -6.79 -13.47 16.74
CA GLU A 455 -8.19 -13.93 16.88
C GLU A 455 -8.31 -15.42 16.52
N MET A 456 -7.77 -15.84 15.37
CA MET A 456 -7.80 -17.24 14.92
C MET A 456 -7.03 -18.20 15.84
N LEU A 457 -5.93 -17.73 16.45
CA LEU A 457 -5.20 -18.48 17.46
C LEU A 457 -6.01 -18.61 18.75
N SER A 458 -6.63 -17.52 19.21
CA SER A 458 -7.42 -17.49 20.45
C SER A 458 -8.70 -18.32 20.37
N SER A 459 -9.31 -18.40 19.17
CA SER A 459 -10.49 -19.23 18.91
C SER A 459 -10.13 -20.71 18.72
N GLY A 460 -8.85 -21.06 18.65
CA GLY A 460 -8.37 -22.43 18.46
C GLY A 460 -8.54 -22.96 17.04
N MET A 461 -8.83 -22.09 16.05
CA MET A 461 -8.97 -22.50 14.65
C MET A 461 -7.65 -22.95 14.02
N ILE A 462 -6.51 -22.43 14.51
CA ILE A 462 -5.18 -22.72 13.98
C ILE A 462 -4.26 -23.23 15.11
N PRO A 463 -3.95 -24.54 15.17
CA PRO A 463 -2.87 -25.03 16.02
C PRO A 463 -1.51 -24.65 15.42
N LEU A 464 -0.53 -24.23 16.23
CA LEU A 464 0.84 -23.89 15.77
C LEU A 464 1.79 -25.11 15.76
N VAL A 465 1.27 -26.31 15.55
CA VAL A 465 2.06 -27.54 15.73
C VAL A 465 3.07 -27.71 14.59
N LYS A 466 2.62 -27.61 13.33
CA LYS A 466 3.51 -27.78 12.17
C LYS A 466 4.51 -26.64 12.09
N THR A 467 4.12 -25.41 12.43
CA THR A 467 5.03 -24.27 12.50
C THR A 467 6.14 -24.50 13.52
N LYS A 468 5.85 -25.13 14.68
CA LYS A 468 6.88 -25.49 15.66
C LYS A 468 7.82 -26.56 15.12
N ASP A 469 7.29 -27.66 14.59
CA ASP A 469 8.10 -28.76 14.05
C ASP A 469 9.03 -28.28 12.93
N TRP A 470 8.50 -27.46 12.02
CA TRP A 470 9.25 -26.87 10.90
C TRP A 470 10.42 -25.98 11.36
N LEU A 471 10.19 -25.13 12.37
CA LEU A 471 11.24 -24.26 12.91
C LEU A 471 12.26 -25.04 13.74
N ASN A 472 11.83 -26.05 14.48
CA ASN A 472 12.70 -26.93 15.27
C ASN A 472 13.65 -27.72 14.36
N GLU A 473 13.15 -28.34 13.29
CA GLU A 473 13.99 -29.07 12.33
C GLU A 473 15.09 -28.16 11.72
N SER A 474 14.72 -26.91 11.44
CA SER A 474 15.64 -25.92 10.86
C SER A 474 16.66 -25.40 11.88
N CYS A 475 16.22 -25.24 13.14
CA CYS A 475 17.06 -24.91 14.28
C CYS A 475 18.12 -25.99 14.52
N GLU A 476 17.69 -27.27 14.58
CA GLU A 476 18.57 -28.42 14.73
C GLU A 476 19.63 -28.48 13.63
N ARG A 477 19.21 -28.32 12.37
CA ARG A 477 20.10 -28.36 11.21
C ARG A 477 21.18 -27.27 11.28
N LEU A 478 20.80 -26.04 11.63
CA LEU A 478 21.77 -24.94 11.76
C LEU A 478 22.66 -25.09 13.00
N CYS A 479 22.14 -25.59 14.11
CA CYS A 479 22.93 -25.88 15.30
C CYS A 479 23.97 -26.97 15.03
N GLN A 480 23.61 -28.02 14.28
CA GLN A 480 24.55 -29.06 13.83
C GLN A 480 25.64 -28.49 12.91
N VAL A 481 25.29 -27.64 11.94
CA VAL A 481 26.26 -26.99 11.05
C VAL A 481 27.18 -26.03 11.81
N ALA A 482 26.66 -25.31 12.81
CA ALA A 482 27.44 -24.44 13.69
C ALA A 482 28.41 -25.26 14.57
N ALA A 483 27.94 -26.39 15.10
CA ALA A 483 28.76 -27.32 15.89
C ALA A 483 29.90 -27.95 15.06
N GLN A 484 29.63 -28.32 13.81
CA GLN A 484 30.65 -28.84 12.88
C GLN A 484 31.71 -27.79 12.50
N ARG A 485 31.35 -26.50 12.49
CA ARG A 485 32.27 -25.39 12.18
C ARG A 485 33.16 -24.99 13.35
N ASN A 486 32.82 -25.40 14.58
CA ASN A 486 33.57 -25.06 15.79
C ASN A 486 33.75 -26.29 16.71
N PRO A 487 34.50 -27.32 16.28
CA PRO A 487 34.75 -28.52 17.08
C PRO A 487 35.60 -28.27 18.33
N GLU A 488 36.39 -27.19 18.38
CA GLU A 488 37.30 -26.86 19.48
C GLU A 488 36.70 -25.92 20.56
N LYS A 489 35.42 -25.52 20.46
CA LYS A 489 34.72 -24.64 21.42
C LYS A 489 35.46 -23.32 21.77
N VAL A 490 36.22 -22.75 20.83
CA VAL A 490 37.09 -21.58 21.07
C VAL A 490 36.30 -20.25 21.07
N GLN A 491 35.16 -20.18 20.38
CA GLN A 491 34.30 -18.98 20.35
C GLN A 491 33.31 -18.93 21.53
N GLN A 492 33.12 -17.74 22.12
CA GLN A 492 32.12 -17.48 23.16
C GLN A 492 30.71 -17.94 22.72
N ALA A 493 29.93 -18.52 23.64
CA ALA A 493 28.61 -19.11 23.39
C ALA A 493 27.61 -18.19 22.66
N HIS A 494 27.79 -16.88 22.74
CA HIS A 494 27.01 -15.85 22.03
C HIS A 494 27.25 -15.85 20.50
N ASN A 495 28.49 -16.03 20.03
CA ASN A 495 28.83 -15.97 18.59
C ASN A 495 28.59 -17.29 17.85
N ALA A 496 28.37 -18.38 18.59
CA ALA A 496 28.10 -19.71 18.02
C ALA A 496 26.59 -19.97 17.80
N ARG A 497 25.72 -19.12 18.36
CA ARG A 497 24.26 -19.30 18.24
C ARG A 497 23.74 -18.69 16.93
N PRO A 498 23.00 -19.45 16.10
CA PRO A 498 22.37 -18.89 14.93
C PRO A 498 21.32 -17.84 15.32
N THR A 499 21.30 -16.71 14.62
CA THR A 499 20.31 -15.64 14.82
C THR A 499 18.90 -16.14 14.50
N HIS A 500 17.88 -15.64 15.21
CA HIS A 500 16.47 -15.94 14.93
C HIS A 500 16.10 -15.77 13.45
N ASP A 501 16.55 -14.67 12.83
CA ASP A 501 16.33 -14.41 11.40
C ASP A 501 17.00 -15.47 10.51
N ALA A 502 18.23 -15.90 10.84
CA ALA A 502 18.95 -16.91 10.05
C ALA A 502 18.28 -18.29 10.10
N ILE A 503 17.63 -18.63 11.24
CA ILE A 503 16.85 -19.86 11.40
C ILE A 503 15.59 -19.80 10.54
N PHE A 504 14.84 -18.70 10.60
CA PHE A 504 13.65 -18.51 9.78
C PHE A 504 13.95 -18.54 8.28
N GLU A 505 15.02 -17.87 7.84
CA GLU A 505 15.43 -17.85 6.43
C GLU A 505 15.82 -19.26 5.93
N GLU A 506 16.58 -20.01 6.73
CA GLU A 506 16.92 -21.41 6.41
C GLU A 506 15.66 -22.28 6.37
N ALA A 507 14.75 -22.10 7.33
CA ALA A 507 13.50 -22.83 7.39
C ALA A 507 12.67 -22.59 6.13
N PHE A 508 12.56 -21.33 5.69
CA PHE A 508 11.80 -20.95 4.50
C PHE A 508 12.41 -21.52 3.22
N VAL A 509 13.73 -21.40 3.05
CA VAL A 509 14.44 -21.95 1.89
C VAL A 509 14.37 -23.47 1.86
N SER A 510 14.35 -24.12 3.03
CA SER A 510 14.24 -25.57 3.11
C SER A 510 12.88 -26.08 2.61
N LEU A 511 11.79 -25.36 2.85
CA LEU A 511 10.46 -25.71 2.29
C LEU A 511 10.48 -25.72 0.76
N LEU A 512 11.13 -24.73 0.15
CA LEU A 512 11.22 -24.63 -1.32
C LEU A 512 12.15 -25.69 -1.92
N SER A 513 13.15 -26.14 -1.16
CA SER A 513 14.14 -27.11 -1.61
C SER A 513 13.66 -28.57 -1.51
N GLN A 514 12.50 -28.81 -0.90
CA GLN A 514 11.94 -30.16 -0.78
C GLN A 514 11.49 -30.71 -2.15
N PRO A 515 11.74 -32.01 -2.43
CA PRO A 515 11.34 -32.63 -3.68
C PRO A 515 9.83 -32.98 -3.72
N GLN A 516 9.16 -33.03 -2.57
CA GLN A 516 7.74 -33.39 -2.48
C GLN A 516 6.86 -32.16 -2.70
N ILE A 517 5.76 -32.33 -3.45
CA ILE A 517 4.79 -31.26 -3.68
C ILE A 517 4.26 -30.73 -2.34
N LEU A 518 4.38 -29.41 -2.17
CA LEU A 518 3.84 -28.71 -1.01
C LEU A 518 2.32 -28.79 -1.03
N THR A 519 1.76 -29.55 -0.10
CA THR A 519 0.31 -29.72 0.09
C THR A 519 -0.12 -28.99 1.36
N ARG A 520 -1.39 -28.56 1.44
CA ARG A 520 -1.95 -27.85 2.61
C ARG A 520 -1.65 -28.56 3.94
N ASP A 521 -1.54 -29.89 3.91
CA ASP A 521 -1.26 -30.70 5.10
C ASP A 521 0.19 -30.58 5.60
N LYS A 522 1.14 -30.29 4.72
CA LYS A 522 2.58 -30.22 5.03
C LYS A 522 3.09 -28.80 5.24
N LEU A 523 2.39 -27.77 4.77
CA LEU A 523 2.79 -26.40 5.02
C LEU A 523 2.61 -26.01 6.50
N PRO A 524 3.49 -25.14 7.03
CA PRO A 524 3.28 -24.48 8.31
C PRO A 524 1.95 -23.75 8.33
N GLU A 525 1.27 -23.73 9.47
CA GLU A 525 -0.06 -23.13 9.56
C GLU A 525 -0.05 -21.61 9.31
N THR A 526 1.08 -20.95 9.52
CA THR A 526 1.29 -19.53 9.19
C THR A 526 1.32 -19.21 7.70
N LEU A 527 1.47 -20.21 6.82
CA LEU A 527 1.48 -20.06 5.35
C LEU A 527 0.19 -20.55 4.69
N PHE A 528 -0.91 -20.68 5.45
CA PHE A 528 -2.16 -21.26 4.93
C PHE A 528 -2.81 -20.45 3.79
N LEU A 529 -2.56 -19.13 3.73
CA LEU A 529 -3.02 -18.26 2.63
C LEU A 529 -2.16 -18.41 1.38
N ASP A 530 -0.89 -18.82 1.53
CA ASP A 530 0.13 -18.84 0.48
C ASP A 530 0.32 -20.22 -0.17
N VAL A 531 -0.57 -21.20 0.06
CA VAL A 531 -0.36 -22.59 -0.41
C VAL A 531 -0.11 -22.65 -1.92
N ARG A 532 -0.94 -21.98 -2.74
CA ARG A 532 -0.78 -21.95 -4.21
C ARG A 532 0.52 -21.24 -4.60
N ARG A 533 0.79 -20.07 -4.01
CA ARG A 533 2.02 -19.28 -4.26
C ARG A 533 3.29 -20.07 -3.91
N MET A 534 3.28 -20.84 -2.82
CA MET A 534 4.39 -21.70 -2.41
C MET A 534 4.60 -22.87 -3.37
N GLN A 535 3.53 -23.48 -3.89
CA GLN A 535 3.62 -24.49 -4.94
C GLN A 535 4.23 -23.92 -6.23
N GLU A 536 3.81 -22.72 -6.64
CA GLU A 536 4.40 -22.02 -7.79
C GLU A 536 5.89 -21.75 -7.58
N PHE A 537 6.28 -21.23 -6.41
CA PHE A 537 7.69 -21.01 -6.08
C PHE A 537 8.51 -22.30 -6.07
N GLN A 538 7.94 -23.40 -5.58
CA GLN A 538 8.58 -24.72 -5.63
C GLN A 538 8.74 -25.20 -7.08
N ASN A 539 7.70 -25.11 -7.90
CA ASN A 539 7.74 -25.51 -9.30
C ASN A 539 8.78 -24.69 -10.08
N GLU A 540 8.82 -23.37 -9.87
CA GLU A 540 9.84 -22.50 -10.46
C GLU A 540 11.24 -22.83 -9.94
N PHE A 541 11.41 -23.09 -8.64
CA PHE A 541 12.69 -23.50 -8.06
C PHE A 541 13.21 -24.80 -8.70
N GLN A 542 12.33 -25.80 -8.84
CA GLN A 542 12.65 -27.06 -9.48
C GLN A 542 12.96 -26.87 -10.97
N ALA A 543 12.18 -26.07 -11.70
CA ALA A 543 12.44 -25.75 -13.10
C ALA A 543 13.80 -25.06 -13.29
N ASN A 544 14.14 -24.08 -12.45
CA ASN A 544 15.45 -23.44 -12.48
C ASN A 544 16.58 -24.44 -12.21
N THR A 545 16.39 -25.38 -11.28
CA THR A 545 17.36 -26.43 -10.96
C THR A 545 17.51 -27.42 -12.11
N MET A 546 16.41 -27.86 -12.72
CA MET A 546 16.40 -28.77 -13.87
C MET A 546 17.09 -28.13 -15.07
N VAL A 547 16.73 -26.89 -15.43
CA VAL A 547 17.37 -26.18 -16.55
C VAL A 547 18.86 -25.98 -16.26
N ALA A 548 19.26 -25.68 -15.01
CA ALA A 548 20.68 -25.58 -14.65
C ALA A 548 21.41 -26.90 -14.87
N ALA A 549 20.80 -28.02 -14.48
CA ALA A 549 21.37 -29.35 -14.67
C ALA A 549 21.51 -29.68 -16.15
N LEU A 550 20.46 -29.45 -16.94
CA LEU A 550 20.45 -29.70 -18.38
C LEU A 550 21.45 -28.82 -19.14
N LEU A 551 21.60 -27.55 -18.76
CA LEU A 551 22.61 -26.67 -19.35
C LEU A 551 24.03 -27.08 -18.97
N MET A 552 24.25 -27.54 -17.73
CA MET A 552 25.55 -28.07 -17.30
C MET A 552 25.90 -29.35 -18.07
N LEU A 553 24.92 -30.24 -18.30
CA LEU A 553 25.10 -31.41 -19.15
C LEU A 553 25.43 -31.01 -20.59
N ALA A 554 24.68 -30.07 -21.18
CA ALA A 554 24.92 -29.60 -22.54
C ALA A 554 26.34 -29.01 -22.70
N ARG A 555 26.82 -28.27 -21.69
CA ARG A 555 28.19 -27.74 -21.63
C ARG A 555 29.24 -28.83 -21.47
N ASN A 556 28.95 -29.92 -20.76
CA ASN A 556 29.88 -31.05 -20.59
C ASN A 556 29.99 -31.92 -21.86
N PHE A 557 28.91 -32.03 -22.63
CA PHE A 557 28.86 -32.86 -23.84
C PHE A 557 29.21 -32.13 -25.14
N GLY A 558 29.11 -30.80 -25.18
CA GLY A 558 29.34 -29.99 -26.38
C GLY A 558 30.23 -28.78 -26.16
N SER A 559 30.87 -28.30 -27.23
CA SER A 559 31.53 -26.99 -27.30
C SER A 559 30.54 -25.88 -27.67
N ALA A 560 29.34 -25.90 -27.06
CA ALA A 560 28.29 -24.93 -27.37
C ALA A 560 28.72 -23.53 -26.96
N SER A 561 28.47 -22.53 -27.82
CA SER A 561 28.73 -21.13 -27.49
C SER A 561 27.81 -20.65 -26.37
N SER A 562 28.25 -19.64 -25.60
CA SER A 562 27.45 -19.03 -24.52
C SER A 562 26.06 -18.56 -25.00
N GLN A 563 25.97 -18.11 -26.25
CA GLN A 563 24.72 -17.69 -26.88
C GLN A 563 23.78 -18.86 -27.17
N ALA A 564 24.29 -19.99 -27.66
CA ALA A 564 23.49 -21.20 -27.90
C ALA A 564 22.93 -21.81 -26.60
N LEU A 565 23.70 -21.75 -25.51
CA LEU A 565 23.24 -22.19 -24.18
C LEU A 565 22.16 -21.28 -23.60
N SER A 566 22.23 -19.97 -23.85
CA SER A 566 21.19 -19.01 -23.46
C SER A 566 19.87 -19.26 -24.21
N GLU A 567 19.95 -19.46 -25.54
CA GLU A 567 18.78 -19.81 -26.36
C GLU A 567 18.16 -21.16 -25.96
N LEU A 568 18.98 -22.15 -25.63
CA LEU A 568 18.54 -23.43 -25.09
C LEU A 568 17.82 -23.25 -23.76
N GLY A 569 18.36 -22.44 -22.85
CA GLY A 569 17.72 -22.13 -21.57
C GLY A 569 16.30 -21.58 -21.74
N ILE A 570 16.12 -20.60 -22.64
CA ILE A 570 14.80 -20.02 -22.93
C ILE A 570 13.82 -21.09 -23.44
N LYS A 571 14.26 -21.93 -24.38
CA LYS A 571 13.41 -23.00 -24.94
C LYS A 571 13.05 -24.06 -23.90
N LEU A 572 14.00 -24.46 -23.06
CA LEU A 572 13.76 -25.41 -21.98
C LEU A 572 12.74 -24.87 -20.97
N PHE A 573 12.79 -23.58 -20.64
CA PHE A 573 11.76 -22.95 -19.78
C PHE A 573 10.38 -22.92 -20.43
N THR A 574 10.29 -22.67 -21.75
CA THR A 574 9.01 -22.73 -22.48
C THR A 574 8.46 -24.16 -22.49
N MET A 575 9.32 -25.14 -22.76
CA MET A 575 8.97 -26.56 -22.77
C MET A 575 8.48 -27.02 -21.39
N LEU A 576 9.18 -26.68 -20.30
CA LEU A 576 8.77 -27.07 -18.95
C LEU A 576 7.43 -26.44 -18.50
N LYS A 577 6.92 -25.40 -19.19
CA LYS A 577 5.59 -24.85 -18.95
C LYS A 577 4.48 -25.64 -19.65
N ASP A 578 4.81 -26.40 -20.69
CA ASP A 578 3.85 -27.21 -21.44
C ASP A 578 3.66 -28.58 -20.76
N LYS A 579 2.40 -28.88 -20.39
CA LYS A 579 2.01 -30.15 -19.72
C LYS A 579 2.26 -31.42 -20.54
N SER A 580 2.61 -31.29 -21.83
CA SER A 580 2.88 -32.39 -22.77
C SER A 580 4.36 -32.74 -22.90
N THR A 581 5.24 -32.07 -22.15
CA THR A 581 6.68 -32.32 -22.28
C THR A 581 7.10 -33.63 -21.65
N THR A 582 7.82 -34.42 -22.44
CA THR A 582 8.40 -35.69 -22.04
C THR A 582 9.91 -35.54 -21.98
N VAL A 583 10.56 -36.43 -21.22
CA VAL A 583 12.02 -36.51 -21.11
C VAL A 583 12.70 -36.62 -22.48
N GLU A 584 12.02 -37.23 -23.47
CA GLU A 584 12.48 -37.37 -24.85
C GLU A 584 12.55 -36.03 -25.59
N HIS A 585 11.55 -35.15 -25.40
CA HIS A 585 11.55 -33.82 -26.01
C HIS A 585 12.70 -32.95 -25.48
N LEU A 586 12.98 -33.02 -24.18
CA LEU A 586 14.09 -32.30 -23.54
C LEU A 586 15.46 -32.82 -24.02
N ALA A 587 15.61 -34.14 -24.14
CA ALA A 587 16.84 -34.75 -24.64
C ALA A 587 17.09 -34.41 -26.12
N ALA A 588 16.06 -34.40 -26.97
CA ALA A 588 16.17 -34.05 -28.38
C ALA A 588 16.64 -32.60 -28.60
N GLU A 589 16.18 -31.66 -27.76
CA GLU A 589 16.58 -30.25 -27.87
C GLU A 589 18.02 -30.01 -27.42
N ILE A 590 18.51 -30.78 -26.44
CA ILE A 590 19.91 -30.81 -26.05
C ILE A 590 20.77 -31.42 -27.17
N GLU A 591 20.33 -32.53 -27.77
CA GLU A 591 21.01 -33.16 -28.92
C GLU A 591 21.17 -32.16 -30.09
N ARG A 592 20.13 -31.36 -30.37
CA ARG A 592 20.14 -30.34 -31.42
C ARG A 592 21.12 -29.20 -31.15
N THR A 593 21.29 -28.82 -29.88
CA THR A 593 22.14 -27.69 -29.47
C THR A 593 23.61 -28.10 -29.38
N VAL A 594 23.90 -29.34 -28.97
CA VAL A 594 25.27 -29.84 -28.82
C VAL A 594 25.95 -30.08 -30.17
N GLY A 595 25.20 -30.50 -31.20
CA GLY A 595 25.72 -30.71 -32.55
C GLY A 595 26.65 -31.94 -32.68
N ASP A 596 26.57 -32.62 -33.83
CA ASP A 596 27.46 -33.72 -34.28
C ASP A 596 27.79 -34.83 -33.24
N LEU A 597 26.75 -35.48 -32.72
CA LEU A 597 26.87 -36.56 -31.74
C LEU A 597 26.79 -37.95 -32.40
N ARG A 598 27.81 -38.79 -32.12
CA ARG A 598 27.76 -40.24 -32.38
C ARG A 598 26.52 -40.87 -31.73
N PRO A 599 25.91 -41.91 -32.32
CA PRO A 599 24.68 -42.53 -31.81
C PRO A 599 24.80 -43.04 -30.36
N GLU A 600 25.98 -43.51 -29.95
CA GLU A 600 26.27 -43.93 -28.56
C GLU A 600 26.15 -42.77 -27.55
N ARG A 601 26.54 -41.55 -27.94
CA ARG A 601 26.47 -40.37 -27.08
C ARG A 601 25.05 -39.84 -26.93
N ARG A 602 24.18 -40.04 -27.94
CA ARG A 602 22.75 -39.69 -27.85
C ARG A 602 22.02 -40.55 -26.82
N GLN A 603 22.28 -41.86 -26.82
CA GLN A 603 21.70 -42.74 -25.80
C GLN A 603 22.23 -42.42 -24.39
N MET A 604 23.51 -42.06 -24.27
CA MET A 604 24.06 -41.58 -22.98
C MET A 604 23.42 -40.28 -22.52
N ILE A 605 23.20 -39.30 -23.41
CA ILE A 605 22.52 -38.04 -23.08
C ILE A 605 21.11 -38.31 -22.60
N ARG A 606 20.32 -39.16 -23.28
CA ARG A 606 18.96 -39.52 -22.83
C ARG A 606 18.96 -40.16 -21.46
N ASN A 607 19.83 -41.14 -21.24
CA ASN A 607 19.95 -41.82 -19.95
C ASN A 607 20.44 -40.88 -18.84
N MET A 608 21.27 -39.88 -19.17
CA MET A 608 21.74 -38.88 -18.21
C MET A 608 20.71 -37.81 -17.94
N VAL A 609 19.97 -37.35 -18.95
CA VAL A 609 18.84 -36.41 -18.78
C VAL A 609 17.79 -37.04 -17.86
N ASP A 610 17.40 -38.29 -18.11
CA ASP A 610 16.47 -39.04 -17.26
C ASP A 610 16.97 -39.18 -15.80
N LYS A 611 18.26 -39.49 -15.63
CA LYS A 611 18.88 -39.54 -14.30
C LYS A 611 18.95 -38.17 -13.61
N THR A 612 19.28 -37.12 -14.34
CA THR A 612 19.44 -35.75 -13.79
C THR A 612 18.12 -35.07 -13.45
N LEU A 613 17.03 -35.52 -14.08
CA LEU A 613 15.67 -35.12 -13.71
C LEU A 613 15.15 -35.89 -12.48
N SER A 614 15.79 -37.01 -12.12
CA SER A 614 15.52 -37.70 -10.85
C SER A 614 16.14 -36.94 -9.68
N HIS A 615 15.35 -36.68 -8.64
CA HIS A 615 15.78 -35.97 -7.42
C HIS A 615 16.93 -36.66 -6.65
N ASN A 616 17.28 -37.90 -7.02
CA ASN A 616 18.37 -38.67 -6.41
C ASN A 616 19.74 -38.40 -7.06
N ASP A 617 19.83 -37.60 -8.11
CA ASP A 617 21.11 -37.30 -8.74
C ASP A 617 21.95 -36.30 -7.93
N THR A 618 23.24 -36.58 -7.84
CA THR A 618 24.27 -35.73 -7.22
C THR A 618 24.37 -34.37 -7.90
N VAL A 619 24.19 -34.31 -9.23
CA VAL A 619 24.21 -33.05 -9.99
C VAL A 619 22.99 -32.20 -9.64
N TYR A 620 21.81 -32.80 -9.61
CA TYR A 620 20.58 -32.12 -9.21
C TYR A 620 20.66 -31.60 -7.77
N SER A 621 21.11 -32.44 -6.83
CA SER A 621 21.28 -32.05 -5.42
C SER A 621 22.27 -30.90 -5.25
N LEU A 622 23.39 -30.93 -5.97
CA LEU A 622 24.41 -29.87 -5.92
C LEU A 622 23.90 -28.55 -6.50
N LEU A 623 23.20 -28.59 -7.63
CA LEU A 623 22.62 -27.40 -8.24
C LEU A 623 21.44 -26.86 -7.43
N SER A 624 20.59 -27.73 -6.88
CA SER A 624 19.53 -27.36 -5.94
C SER A 624 20.11 -26.61 -4.74
N ARG A 625 21.21 -27.11 -4.14
CA ARG A 625 21.91 -26.42 -3.06
C ARG A 625 22.46 -25.06 -3.49
N ARG A 626 23.00 -24.92 -4.71
CA ARG A 626 23.50 -23.63 -5.22
C ARG A 626 22.35 -22.64 -5.44
N VAL A 627 21.23 -23.06 -6.02
CA VAL A 627 20.04 -22.23 -6.21
C VAL A 627 19.48 -21.80 -4.85
N ALA A 628 19.37 -22.72 -3.89
CA ALA A 628 18.96 -22.43 -2.51
C ALA A 628 19.88 -21.41 -1.83
N LEU A 629 21.20 -21.50 -2.01
CA LEU A 629 22.15 -20.52 -1.49
C LEU A 629 21.99 -19.13 -2.12
N VAL A 630 21.71 -19.04 -3.43
CA VAL A 630 21.44 -17.76 -4.10
C VAL A 630 20.16 -17.12 -3.57
N ILE A 631 19.09 -17.91 -3.37
CA ILE A 631 17.84 -17.41 -2.79
C ILE A 631 18.07 -16.97 -1.33
N LYS A 632 18.72 -17.81 -0.53
CA LYS A 632 19.05 -17.50 0.87
C LYS A 632 19.86 -16.21 1.01
N SER A 633 20.92 -16.06 0.21
CA SER A 633 21.75 -14.84 0.22
C SER A 633 21.00 -13.62 -0.28
N THR A 634 20.02 -13.78 -1.18
CA THR A 634 19.13 -12.69 -1.61
C THR A 634 18.19 -12.26 -0.49
N ILE A 635 17.67 -13.21 0.28
CA ILE A 635 16.82 -12.94 1.45
C ILE A 635 17.62 -12.18 2.52
N GLN A 636 18.81 -12.67 2.87
CA GLN A 636 19.70 -12.07 3.87
C GLN A 636 20.13 -10.65 3.54
N ASN A 637 20.59 -10.43 2.31
CA ASN A 637 21.13 -9.14 1.90
C ASN A 637 20.05 -8.17 1.39
N LYS A 638 18.79 -8.62 1.31
CA LYS A 638 17.65 -7.89 0.71
C LYS A 638 17.91 -7.37 -0.71
N ARG A 639 18.91 -7.94 -1.38
CA ARG A 639 19.40 -7.57 -2.70
C ARG A 639 19.86 -8.83 -3.41
N PHE A 640 19.60 -8.88 -4.72
CA PHE A 640 20.03 -10.00 -5.54
C PHE A 640 21.56 -10.07 -5.62
N VAL A 641 22.09 -11.30 -5.64
CA VAL A 641 23.52 -11.59 -5.57
C VAL A 641 24.28 -11.03 -6.78
N SER A 642 25.55 -10.67 -6.58
CA SER A 642 26.41 -10.13 -7.64
C SER A 642 26.73 -11.16 -8.73
N ASP A 643 27.01 -10.64 -9.92
CA ASP A 643 27.29 -11.42 -11.13
C ASP A 643 28.44 -12.43 -10.94
N ALA A 644 29.46 -12.06 -10.16
CA ALA A 644 30.59 -12.94 -9.84
C ALA A 644 30.16 -14.22 -9.11
N VAL A 645 29.20 -14.14 -8.19
CA VAL A 645 28.73 -15.30 -7.42
C VAL A 645 27.87 -16.20 -8.31
N ILE A 646 27.06 -15.62 -9.20
CA ILE A 646 26.21 -16.38 -10.13
C ILE A 646 27.07 -17.12 -11.15
N THR A 647 28.09 -16.46 -11.71
CA THR A 647 29.05 -17.08 -12.64
C THR A 647 29.86 -18.17 -11.94
N SER A 648 30.31 -17.95 -10.70
CA SER A 648 31.02 -18.98 -9.92
C SER A 648 30.19 -20.24 -9.66
N ASN A 649 28.87 -20.08 -9.54
CA ASN A 649 27.92 -21.17 -9.32
C ASN A 649 27.45 -21.84 -10.63
N GLY A 650 27.81 -21.30 -11.80
CA GLY A 650 27.40 -21.82 -13.11
C GLY A 650 25.94 -21.53 -13.46
N LEU A 651 25.33 -20.50 -12.86
CA LEU A 651 23.90 -20.17 -13.00
C LEU A 651 23.65 -18.96 -13.93
N GLU A 652 24.63 -18.58 -14.74
CA GLU A 652 24.62 -17.37 -15.57
C GLU A 652 23.42 -17.31 -16.53
N HIS A 653 23.13 -18.42 -17.21
CA HIS A 653 22.08 -18.51 -18.22
C HIS A 653 20.65 -18.54 -17.65
N ILE A 654 20.51 -18.66 -16.33
CA ILE A 654 19.22 -18.76 -15.63
C ILE A 654 18.96 -17.53 -14.76
N ARG A 655 19.91 -16.58 -14.75
CA ARG A 655 19.90 -15.39 -13.91
C ARG A 655 18.57 -14.65 -13.92
N SER A 656 17.99 -14.35 -15.09
CA SER A 656 16.77 -13.53 -15.18
C SER A 656 15.59 -14.18 -14.46
N ASN A 657 15.42 -15.49 -14.64
CA ASN A 657 14.31 -16.24 -14.04
C ASN A 657 14.54 -16.45 -12.54
N LEU A 658 15.79 -16.75 -12.15
CA LEU A 658 16.15 -16.88 -10.74
C LEU A 658 16.05 -15.54 -10.00
N GLN A 659 16.37 -14.42 -10.64
CA GLN A 659 16.22 -13.09 -10.09
C GLN A 659 14.74 -12.73 -9.87
N ALA A 660 13.88 -13.00 -10.87
CA ALA A 660 12.44 -12.77 -10.75
C ALA A 660 11.83 -13.60 -9.62
N LEU A 661 12.18 -14.90 -9.54
CA LEU A 661 11.76 -15.80 -8.47
C LEU A 661 12.25 -15.31 -7.09
N ALA A 662 13.54 -14.99 -6.96
CA ALA A 662 14.13 -14.55 -5.70
C ALA A 662 13.52 -13.22 -5.21
N GLN A 663 13.18 -12.30 -6.12
CA GLN A 663 12.49 -11.05 -5.76
C GLN A 663 11.04 -11.28 -5.30
N ARG A 664 10.31 -12.20 -5.92
CA ARG A 664 8.94 -12.58 -5.49
C ARG A 664 8.98 -13.24 -4.10
N ILE A 665 9.90 -14.18 -3.89
CA ILE A 665 10.12 -14.82 -2.59
C ILE A 665 10.50 -13.78 -1.53
N LEU A 666 11.42 -12.86 -1.84
CA LEU A 666 11.85 -11.81 -0.91
C LEU A 666 10.69 -10.96 -0.41
N LYS A 667 9.77 -10.56 -1.30
CA LYS A 667 8.58 -9.78 -0.92
C LYS A 667 7.70 -10.55 0.06
N LEU A 668 7.43 -11.82 -0.23
CA LEU A 668 6.63 -12.68 0.65
C LEU A 668 7.32 -12.85 2.01
N VAL A 669 8.60 -13.23 2.03
CA VAL A 669 9.36 -13.47 3.27
C VAL A 669 9.43 -12.22 4.15
N GLN A 670 9.62 -11.04 3.55
CA GLN A 670 9.65 -9.77 4.29
C GLN A 670 8.30 -9.44 4.92
N HIS A 671 7.21 -9.55 4.15
CA HIS A 671 5.86 -9.33 4.67
C HIS A 671 5.52 -10.35 5.76
N HIS A 672 5.80 -11.63 5.51
CA HIS A 672 5.55 -12.71 6.44
C HIS A 672 6.32 -12.55 7.75
N ARG A 673 7.59 -12.14 7.70
CA ARG A 673 8.39 -11.83 8.89
C ARG A 673 7.82 -10.62 9.62
N GLN A 674 7.38 -9.57 8.92
CA GLN A 674 6.74 -8.43 9.56
C GLN A 674 5.47 -8.83 10.31
N VAL A 675 4.59 -9.64 9.71
CA VAL A 675 3.36 -10.08 10.35
C VAL A 675 3.68 -11.00 11.53
N TYR A 676 4.44 -12.08 11.32
CA TYR A 676 4.52 -13.20 12.25
C TYR A 676 5.76 -13.24 13.18
N ALA A 677 6.63 -12.22 13.16
CA ALA A 677 7.90 -12.22 13.92
C ALA A 677 7.74 -12.58 15.40
N SER A 678 6.74 -12.02 16.09
CA SER A 678 6.53 -12.25 17.53
C SER A 678 6.32 -13.72 17.88
N TRP A 679 5.52 -14.44 17.09
CA TRP A 679 5.27 -15.86 17.31
C TRP A 679 6.48 -16.73 16.94
N TYR A 680 7.18 -16.41 15.86
CA TYR A 680 8.39 -17.13 15.48
C TYR A 680 9.52 -16.95 16.50
N ASP A 681 9.71 -15.74 16.99
CA ASP A 681 10.78 -15.45 17.96
C ASP A 681 10.50 -16.06 19.34
N ALA A 682 9.23 -16.34 19.66
CA ALA A 682 8.88 -17.15 20.83
C ALA A 682 9.24 -18.62 20.59
N ILE A 683 8.77 -19.21 19.48
CA ILE A 683 9.02 -20.62 19.15
C ILE A 683 10.51 -20.93 19.03
N ILE A 684 11.26 -20.10 18.31
CA ILE A 684 12.70 -20.30 18.11
C ILE A 684 13.47 -20.16 19.44
N ARG A 685 13.02 -19.29 20.34
CA ARG A 685 13.64 -19.12 21.66
C ARG A 685 13.46 -20.35 22.53
N ASP A 686 12.26 -20.93 22.52
CA ASP A 686 11.96 -22.17 23.24
C ASP A 686 12.81 -23.32 22.67
N ALA A 687 12.87 -23.46 21.34
CA ALA A 687 13.69 -24.47 20.66
C ALA A 687 15.20 -24.33 20.97
N LEU A 688 15.71 -23.10 21.02
CA LEU A 688 17.11 -22.83 21.39
C LEU A 688 17.39 -23.07 22.88
N ALA A 689 16.38 -22.98 23.75
CA ALA A 689 16.51 -23.29 25.17
C ALA A 689 16.60 -24.81 25.40
N ASP A 690 15.80 -25.60 24.69
CA ASP A 690 15.78 -27.07 24.77
C ASP A 690 17.09 -27.72 24.28
N HIS A 691 17.90 -27.01 23.46
CA HIS A 691 19.22 -27.48 23.03
C HIS A 691 20.39 -27.10 23.97
N VAL A 692 20.11 -26.38 25.07
CA VAL A 692 21.11 -25.93 26.05
C VAL A 692 21.12 -26.82 27.31
N GLU A 693 20.04 -27.54 27.58
CA GLU A 693 19.99 -28.66 28.52
C GLU A 693 20.55 -29.95 27.88
#